data_AF-A0A8J5Z1U9-F1
#
_entry.id   AF-A0A8J5Z1U9-F1
#
_cell.length_a   1.000
_cell.length_b   1.000
_cell.length_c   1.000
_cell.angle_alpha   90.00
_cell.angle_beta   90.00
_cell.angle_gamma   90.00
#
_symmetry.space_group_name_H-M   'P 1'
#
loop_
_entity.id
_entity.type
_entity.pdbx_description
1 polymer ?
#
loop_
_entity_poly.entity_id
_entity_poly.type
_entity_poly.pdbx_seq_one_letter_code
_entity_poly.pdbx_strand_id
1 'polypeptide(L)'
;MNFKSITFFAVLLSRLLVSKAEKVEVVVEGATSIAQTDEDFICVTLDWWPTSKCDYDQCPWGQAGLFNLDLKNKILEKAVKAFHPLRIRVGGSLQDQVVYNVRNNIENCQPFQKQDKGFLFGFSIGCLDMKRWDELNEFFNQTRAKVTFGLNALIGRKESETEKALWVGDWYSHNARDLMRYTISKGYKIDSYELGNELCGVGVSARIEAKQYAKDMATLKNLVKEMYPNPKTQPKVLGPGGFYDKKWFDTFLDASGHDVIDGVTHHIYNLGPGNNPDVVRRVQDPFFLTQIAQTFKDVSNAIDKFAPWSGAWVSESGGAYNSGGQLVSYLDQLGMTSVYNHKVYCRQALTGGNYALLNTTTFIPNPDYYGALLWHRVMGSKVLSVTHKSSPYLRVYSHCAKKEILQYINVGTDIITFFSVLLSCLLVLKAEKVEVVVEGATSIAQTDEDFICVTLDWWPTNKCDYNQCPWGQAGLFNLDLKNKILEKAVKAFHPLRIRVGGSLQDQVVYNVRNNIENCQPFQKQDKGFLFGFSIGCLDMKRWDELNEFFNQTRAKVTFGLNALIGRKESETEKALWVGDWYSHNARDLMRYTISKGYKIDSYELGNELCGVGVSARIEAKQYVKDMATLKNLVKEMYPNPKTQPKVLGPGGFYDKKWFDTFLDASGHDVIDGVTHHIYNLGPGNNPDVVRRVQDPFFLTQIAQTFKDVSNAIDKFAPWSGAWVSESGGAYNSGGQLVSYLDQLGMTSIYNHKVYCRQALTGGNYALLNTTTFIPNPDYYGALLWHRVMGSKVLSVTHKGSPYLRVYSHCAKKEFNV
;
A
#
# COMPACT_ATOMS: atom_id res chain seq x y z
N MET A 1 -15.70 63.26 -45.60
CA MET A 1 -15.93 61.90 -46.16
C MET A 1 -15.23 60.92 -45.24
N ASN A 2 -15.96 60.24 -44.36
CA ASN A 2 -16.63 58.94 -44.57
C ASN A 2 -15.67 57.72 -44.49
N PHE A 3 -15.57 57.17 -43.27
CA PHE A 3 -16.00 55.81 -42.90
C PHE A 3 -15.83 54.66 -43.91
N LYS A 4 -15.08 53.60 -43.55
CA LYS A 4 -15.61 52.27 -43.09
C LYS A 4 -14.53 51.16 -43.02
N SER A 5 -14.51 50.51 -41.85
CA SER A 5 -14.23 49.10 -41.50
C SER A 5 -13.26 48.24 -42.30
N ILE A 6 -12.48 47.41 -41.58
CA ILE A 6 -12.68 45.95 -41.58
C ILE A 6 -12.44 45.34 -40.18
N THR A 7 -13.40 44.47 -39.87
CA THR A 7 -13.82 43.67 -38.71
C THR A 7 -12.81 42.69 -38.11
N PHE A 8 -12.95 42.45 -36.80
CA PHE A 8 -12.41 41.37 -35.98
C PHE A 8 -12.87 39.97 -36.43
N PHE A 9 -11.99 38.97 -36.32
CA PHE A 9 -12.41 37.58 -36.14
C PHE A 9 -11.61 36.96 -34.98
N ALA A 10 -12.25 36.92 -33.81
CA ALA A 10 -11.78 36.15 -32.66
C ALA A 10 -12.30 34.72 -32.80
N VAL A 11 -11.40 33.76 -33.03
CA VAL A 11 -11.69 32.35 -32.72
C VAL A 11 -11.23 32.12 -31.29
N LEU A 12 -12.20 32.06 -30.39
CA LEU A 12 -12.09 31.41 -29.09
C LEU A 12 -11.78 29.93 -29.32
N LEU A 13 -10.50 29.58 -29.42
CA LEU A 13 -10.03 28.24 -29.09
C LEU A 13 -9.73 28.23 -27.59
N SER A 14 -10.75 27.81 -26.86
CA SER A 14 -10.70 27.37 -25.48
C SER A 14 -9.40 26.62 -25.16
N ARG A 15 -8.63 27.18 -24.22
CA ARG A 15 -7.77 26.49 -23.24
C ARG A 15 -7.27 25.10 -23.66
N LEU A 16 -6.20 25.07 -24.44
CA LEU A 16 -5.21 24.00 -24.34
C LEU A 16 -3.95 24.63 -23.74
N LEU A 17 -3.89 24.62 -22.40
CA LEU A 17 -2.62 24.76 -21.70
C LEU A 17 -1.77 23.54 -22.10
N VAL A 18 -1.02 23.69 -23.19
CA VAL A 18 0.19 22.91 -23.43
C VAL A 18 1.11 23.22 -22.25
N SER A 19 1.09 22.38 -21.22
CA SER A 19 2.03 22.49 -20.11
C SER A 19 3.43 22.25 -20.68
N LYS A 20 4.19 23.33 -20.87
CA LYS A 20 5.64 23.24 -21.11
C LYS A 20 6.23 22.41 -19.96
N ALA A 21 6.74 21.23 -20.25
CA ALA A 21 7.37 20.36 -19.25
C ALA A 21 8.71 20.99 -18.84
N GLU A 22 8.80 21.43 -17.59
CA GLU A 22 10.03 21.97 -16.99
C GLU A 22 10.98 20.84 -16.60
N LYS A 23 12.28 21.00 -16.87
CA LYS A 23 13.37 20.22 -16.26
C LYS A 23 13.27 20.39 -14.75
N VAL A 24 13.13 19.30 -13.99
CA VAL A 24 13.07 19.34 -12.53
C VAL A 24 14.38 18.83 -11.95
N GLU A 25 15.14 19.73 -11.33
CA GLU A 25 16.31 19.39 -10.50
C GLU A 25 15.84 19.24 -9.05
N VAL A 26 16.11 18.07 -8.45
CA VAL A 26 15.93 17.83 -7.01
C VAL A 26 17.31 17.72 -6.37
N VAL A 27 17.59 18.58 -5.41
CA VAL A 27 18.85 18.63 -4.66
C VAL A 27 18.60 18.14 -3.25
N VAL A 28 19.27 17.06 -2.86
CA VAL A 28 19.26 16.55 -1.47
C VAL A 28 20.60 16.87 -0.83
N GLU A 29 20.58 17.57 0.31
CA GLU A 29 21.79 17.90 1.07
C GLU A 29 22.04 16.81 2.12
N GLY A 30 22.83 15.79 1.73
CA GLY A 30 23.09 14.62 2.58
C GLY A 30 24.15 14.80 3.67
N ALA A 31 24.84 15.94 3.72
CA ALA A 31 25.98 16.14 4.64
C ALA A 31 25.55 16.32 6.10
N THR A 32 24.40 16.95 6.34
CA THR A 32 23.88 17.27 7.67
C THR A 32 22.38 17.04 7.71
N SER A 33 21.87 16.55 8.84
CA SER A 33 20.44 16.49 9.08
C SER A 33 19.90 17.87 9.47
N ILE A 34 18.78 18.29 8.88
CA ILE A 34 18.08 19.53 9.24
C ILE A 34 17.15 19.36 10.45
N ALA A 35 16.75 18.11 10.73
CA ALA A 35 15.88 17.75 11.83
C ALA A 35 16.10 16.28 12.22
N GLN A 36 15.58 15.90 13.40
CA GLN A 36 15.63 14.53 13.88
C GLN A 36 14.31 14.12 14.53
N THR A 37 13.62 13.14 13.96
CA THR A 37 12.42 12.52 14.53
C THR A 37 12.78 11.45 15.56
N ASP A 38 11.83 10.96 16.36
CA ASP A 38 12.04 9.77 17.18
C ASP A 38 12.07 8.50 16.30
N GLU A 39 12.66 7.42 16.82
CA GLU A 39 12.68 6.12 16.12
C GLU A 39 11.27 5.54 15.93
N ASP A 40 10.38 5.85 16.87
CA ASP A 40 8.94 5.57 16.84
C ASP A 40 8.12 6.81 16.44
N PHE A 41 8.58 7.55 15.42
CA PHE A 41 7.90 8.74 14.88
C PHE A 41 6.42 8.48 14.54
N ILE A 42 6.12 7.30 13.98
CA ILE A 42 4.74 6.90 13.68
C ILE A 42 4.00 6.52 14.97
N CYS A 43 2.93 7.24 15.23
CA CYS A 43 2.01 7.02 16.32
C CYS A 43 0.57 6.90 15.80
N VAL A 44 -0.29 6.25 16.57
CA VAL A 44 -1.74 6.17 16.32
C VAL A 44 -2.50 6.48 17.60
N THR A 45 -3.78 6.82 17.48
CA THR A 45 -4.64 7.02 18.65
C THR A 45 -5.66 5.89 18.83
N LEU A 46 -6.10 5.71 20.07
CA LEU A 46 -7.32 5.00 20.46
C LEU A 46 -8.20 5.97 21.25
N ASP A 47 -9.46 6.10 20.84
CA ASP A 47 -10.39 7.11 21.36
C ASP A 47 -11.50 6.50 22.23
N TRP A 48 -12.17 7.33 23.00
CA TRP A 48 -13.22 7.04 23.96
C TRP A 48 -14.63 7.02 23.36
N TRP A 49 -14.82 7.45 22.11
CA TRP A 49 -16.16 7.60 21.52
C TRP A 49 -17.02 6.31 21.60
N PRO A 50 -18.25 6.38 22.13
CA PRO A 50 -19.16 5.24 22.19
C PRO A 50 -19.84 4.98 20.83
N THR A 51 -20.54 3.85 20.74
CA THR A 51 -21.31 3.43 19.53
C THR A 51 -22.35 4.45 19.08
N SER A 52 -22.85 5.28 20.00
CA SER A 52 -23.83 6.33 19.75
C SER A 52 -23.22 7.63 19.23
N LYS A 53 -21.89 7.70 19.05
CA LYS A 53 -21.23 8.82 18.38
C LYS A 53 -21.52 8.79 16.89
N CYS A 54 -22.27 9.80 16.45
CA CYS A 54 -22.59 10.01 15.05
C CYS A 54 -22.28 11.44 14.64
N ASP A 55 -21.77 11.62 13.42
CA ASP A 55 -21.59 12.90 12.74
C ASP A 55 -22.27 12.79 11.37
N TYR A 56 -23.01 13.81 10.98
CA TYR A 56 -23.58 13.90 9.62
C TYR A 56 -24.39 12.66 9.21
N ASP A 57 -25.24 12.17 10.12
CA ASP A 57 -26.07 10.96 9.96
C ASP A 57 -25.28 9.65 9.77
N GLN A 58 -23.99 9.65 10.09
CA GLN A 58 -23.12 8.47 10.08
C GLN A 58 -22.57 8.19 11.47
N CYS A 59 -22.47 6.91 11.85
CA CYS A 59 -21.91 6.48 13.13
C CYS A 59 -20.66 5.61 12.90
N PRO A 60 -19.54 6.19 12.41
CA PRO A 60 -18.39 5.44 11.90
C PRO A 60 -17.51 4.82 13.00
N TRP A 61 -17.88 5.00 14.27
CA TRP A 61 -17.12 4.50 15.42
C TRP A 61 -17.47 3.06 15.79
N GLY A 62 -18.72 2.62 15.61
CA GLY A 62 -19.13 1.26 15.96
C GLY A 62 -18.64 0.85 17.36
N GLN A 63 -18.00 -0.32 17.47
CA GLN A 63 -17.41 -0.82 18.73
C GLN A 63 -15.94 -0.41 18.92
N ALA A 64 -15.42 0.56 18.17
CA ALA A 64 -13.98 0.89 18.19
C ALA A 64 -13.52 1.70 19.42
N GLY A 65 -14.46 2.29 20.18
CA GLY A 65 -14.13 3.05 21.37
C GLY A 65 -13.49 2.21 22.48
N LEU A 66 -12.66 2.84 23.31
CA LEU A 66 -11.87 2.17 24.36
C LEU A 66 -12.69 1.30 25.31
N PHE A 67 -13.96 1.61 25.57
CA PHE A 67 -14.84 0.77 26.39
C PHE A 67 -15.24 -0.56 25.73
N ASN A 68 -15.30 -0.61 24.39
CA ASN A 68 -15.91 -1.72 23.66
C ASN A 68 -14.98 -2.43 22.68
N LEU A 69 -13.81 -1.85 22.37
CA LEU A 69 -12.85 -2.38 21.41
C LEU A 69 -12.51 -3.86 21.69
N ASP A 70 -12.60 -4.72 20.67
CA ASP A 70 -12.22 -6.13 20.76
C ASP A 70 -10.70 -6.30 20.75
N LEU A 71 -10.12 -6.27 21.95
CA LEU A 71 -8.68 -6.41 22.17
C LEU A 71 -8.16 -7.84 21.95
N LYS A 72 -9.05 -8.83 21.80
CA LYS A 72 -8.67 -10.23 21.54
C LYS A 72 -8.57 -10.52 20.04
N ASN A 73 -8.95 -9.56 19.19
CA ASN A 73 -8.93 -9.73 17.75
C ASN A 73 -7.49 -9.91 17.22
N LYS A 74 -7.27 -11.02 16.50
CA LYS A 74 -5.93 -11.37 15.97
C LYS A 74 -5.45 -10.47 14.85
N ILE A 75 -6.34 -9.82 14.09
CA ILE A 75 -5.93 -8.87 13.04
C ILE A 75 -5.43 -7.59 13.70
N LEU A 76 -6.17 -7.06 14.69
CA LEU A 76 -5.75 -5.89 15.48
C LEU A 76 -4.39 -6.13 16.15
N GLU A 77 -4.22 -7.28 16.81
CA GLU A 77 -2.95 -7.68 17.45
C GLU A 77 -1.79 -7.69 16.45
N LYS A 78 -1.97 -8.35 15.30
CA LYS A 78 -0.96 -8.43 14.24
C LYS A 78 -0.65 -7.07 13.62
N ALA A 79 -1.68 -6.23 13.45
CA ALA A 79 -1.53 -4.90 12.87
C ALA A 79 -0.65 -3.99 13.73
N VAL A 80 -0.79 -4.03 15.06
CA VAL A 80 0.08 -3.28 15.98
C VAL A 80 1.49 -3.87 16.01
N LYS A 81 1.62 -5.19 16.07
CA LYS A 81 2.92 -5.89 16.10
C LYS A 81 3.79 -5.64 14.86
N ALA A 82 3.19 -5.31 13.72
CA ALA A 82 3.91 -5.11 12.47
C ALA A 82 4.92 -3.94 12.48
N PHE A 83 4.77 -2.99 13.42
CA PHE A 83 5.64 -1.83 13.58
C PHE A 83 6.87 -2.14 14.44
N HIS A 84 6.67 -2.79 15.61
CA HIS A 84 7.75 -3.20 16.52
C HIS A 84 8.73 -2.08 16.96
N PRO A 85 8.36 -1.20 17.91
CA PRO A 85 7.04 -1.01 18.50
C PRO A 85 6.22 0.08 17.78
N LEU A 86 4.89 0.04 17.94
CA LEU A 86 3.99 1.14 17.59
C LEU A 86 3.75 2.01 18.83
N ARG A 87 3.80 3.33 18.69
CA ARG A 87 3.33 4.26 19.72
C ARG A 87 1.81 4.44 19.63
N ILE A 88 1.12 4.31 20.76
CA ILE A 88 -0.34 4.45 20.86
C ILE A 88 -0.67 5.53 21.90
N ARG A 89 -1.36 6.58 21.47
CA ARG A 89 -1.99 7.57 22.36
C ARG A 89 -3.41 7.12 22.70
N VAL A 90 -3.70 6.98 23.98
CA VAL A 90 -5.04 6.67 24.51
C VAL A 90 -5.66 7.97 24.98
N GLY A 91 -6.54 8.55 24.17
CA GLY A 91 -7.04 9.90 24.38
C GLY A 91 -7.98 10.37 23.27
N GLY A 92 -8.60 11.53 23.47
CA GLY A 92 -9.59 12.13 22.57
C GLY A 92 -10.57 13.01 23.35
N SER A 93 -11.56 13.58 22.69
CA SER A 93 -12.43 14.61 23.27
C SER A 93 -13.12 14.21 24.59
N LEU A 94 -13.52 12.95 24.75
CA LEU A 94 -14.19 12.48 25.97
C LEU A 94 -13.23 12.16 27.13
N GLN A 95 -11.92 12.23 26.94
CA GLN A 95 -10.91 11.97 27.97
C GLN A 95 -11.14 12.81 29.24
N ASP A 96 -11.50 14.08 29.08
CA ASP A 96 -11.77 15.01 30.18
C ASP A 96 -13.11 14.79 30.89
N GLN A 97 -13.82 13.72 30.53
CA GLN A 97 -15.03 13.24 31.19
C GLN A 97 -14.86 11.82 31.74
N VAL A 98 -13.66 11.25 31.75
CA VAL A 98 -13.38 9.93 32.31
C VAL A 98 -13.01 10.04 33.79
N VAL A 99 -13.62 9.21 34.63
CA VAL A 99 -13.23 8.98 36.03
C VAL A 99 -12.69 7.55 36.19
N TYR A 100 -11.60 7.37 36.93
CA TYR A 100 -10.95 6.07 37.12
C TYR A 100 -11.42 5.39 38.41
N ASN A 101 -12.07 4.22 38.32
CA ASN A 101 -12.66 3.53 39.48
C ASN A 101 -11.69 2.50 40.13
N VAL A 102 -10.59 2.99 40.71
CA VAL A 102 -9.48 2.12 41.19
C VAL A 102 -9.81 1.32 42.45
N ARG A 103 -10.79 1.75 43.25
CA ARG A 103 -11.11 1.16 44.57
C ARG A 103 -12.55 0.66 44.69
N ASN A 104 -13.27 0.52 43.57
CA ASN A 104 -14.72 0.28 43.54
C ASN A 104 -15.52 1.29 44.36
N ASN A 105 -15.00 2.51 44.50
CA ASN A 105 -15.65 3.59 45.25
C ASN A 105 -16.84 4.21 44.48
N ILE A 106 -17.01 3.84 43.21
CA ILE A 106 -18.11 4.30 42.36
C ILE A 106 -19.05 3.12 42.14
N GLU A 107 -20.17 3.10 42.88
CA GLU A 107 -21.15 2.00 42.89
C GLU A 107 -21.84 1.79 41.52
N ASN A 108 -21.87 2.80 40.64
CA ASN A 108 -22.48 2.72 39.31
C ASN A 108 -21.50 3.18 38.21
N CYS A 109 -20.38 2.46 38.07
CA CYS A 109 -19.35 2.75 37.07
C CYS A 109 -19.84 2.35 35.66
N GLN A 110 -20.30 3.34 34.87
CA GLN A 110 -20.84 3.13 33.54
C GLN A 110 -19.99 3.79 32.44
N PRO A 111 -19.92 3.21 31.23
CA PRO A 111 -19.41 3.89 30.04
C PRO A 111 -20.22 5.15 29.68
N PHE A 112 -19.71 5.93 28.72
CA PHE A 112 -20.39 7.11 28.19
C PHE A 112 -21.80 6.81 27.65
N GLN A 113 -22.78 7.58 28.11
CA GLN A 113 -24.15 7.55 27.60
C GLN A 113 -24.49 8.88 26.94
N LYS A 114 -25.21 8.83 25.81
CA LYS A 114 -25.66 10.04 25.10
C LYS A 114 -26.66 10.81 25.98
N GLN A 115 -26.54 12.13 26.01
CA GLN A 115 -27.34 13.03 26.83
C GLN A 115 -27.96 14.12 25.97
N ASP A 116 -29.12 14.63 26.38
CA ASP A 116 -29.88 15.60 25.59
C ASP A 116 -29.36 17.04 25.74
N LYS A 117 -28.92 17.45 26.95
CA LYS A 117 -28.39 18.81 27.24
C LYS A 117 -27.43 18.83 28.43
N GLY A 118 -26.57 19.86 28.48
CA GLY A 118 -25.80 20.23 29.67
C GLY A 118 -24.49 19.47 29.91
N PHE A 119 -24.12 18.55 29.01
CA PHE A 119 -22.87 17.81 29.11
C PHE A 119 -21.92 18.14 27.96
N LEU A 120 -20.61 18.14 28.24
CA LEU A 120 -19.57 18.28 27.23
C LEU A 120 -19.74 17.21 26.15
N PHE A 121 -19.69 17.65 24.89
CA PHE A 121 -19.92 16.84 23.69
C PHE A 121 -21.25 16.05 23.63
N GLY A 122 -22.20 16.31 24.54
CA GLY A 122 -23.48 15.58 24.61
C GLY A 122 -23.38 14.18 25.22
N PHE A 123 -22.38 13.90 26.06
CA PHE A 123 -22.20 12.60 26.71
C PHE A 123 -22.02 12.71 28.22
N SER A 124 -22.46 11.71 28.98
CA SER A 124 -22.31 11.67 30.44
C SER A 124 -20.84 11.68 30.89
N ILE A 125 -20.59 11.68 32.20
CA ILE A 125 -19.29 11.23 32.72
C ILE A 125 -19.16 9.73 32.42
N GLY A 126 -17.99 9.32 31.94
CA GLY A 126 -17.64 7.93 31.71
C GLY A 126 -16.77 7.42 32.85
N CYS A 127 -16.92 6.14 33.20
CA CYS A 127 -16.19 5.53 34.29
C CYS A 127 -15.34 4.36 33.78
N LEU A 128 -14.02 4.49 33.89
CA LEU A 128 -13.08 3.43 33.54
C LEU A 128 -12.92 2.47 34.72
N ASP A 129 -13.50 1.28 34.57
CA ASP A 129 -13.27 0.16 35.48
C ASP A 129 -11.87 -0.44 35.30
N MET A 130 -11.27 -0.90 36.39
CA MET A 130 -9.91 -1.44 36.38
C MET A 130 -9.80 -2.78 35.65
N LYS A 131 -10.88 -3.54 35.54
CA LYS A 131 -10.89 -4.72 34.67
C LYS A 131 -10.65 -4.33 33.21
N ARG A 132 -11.27 -3.25 32.74
CA ARG A 132 -11.07 -2.77 31.37
C ARG A 132 -9.68 -2.18 31.18
N TRP A 133 -9.15 -1.50 32.19
CA TRP A 133 -7.77 -1.03 32.20
C TRP A 133 -6.76 -2.19 32.12
N ASP A 134 -7.01 -3.29 32.83
CA ASP A 134 -6.23 -4.52 32.77
C ASP A 134 -6.23 -5.11 31.35
N GLU A 135 -7.40 -5.23 30.71
CA GLU A 135 -7.53 -5.75 29.34
C GLU A 135 -6.73 -4.91 28.32
N LEU A 136 -6.80 -3.57 28.43
CA LEU A 136 -6.03 -2.65 27.58
C LEU A 136 -4.51 -2.86 27.74
N ASN A 137 -4.03 -2.94 28.98
CA ASN A 137 -2.62 -3.12 29.25
C ASN A 137 -2.11 -4.51 28.90
N GLU A 138 -2.94 -5.55 29.03
CA GLU A 138 -2.63 -6.88 28.52
C GLU A 138 -2.35 -6.80 27.00
N PHE A 139 -3.24 -6.16 26.24
CA PHE A 139 -3.05 -5.94 24.80
C PHE A 139 -1.78 -5.14 24.47
N PHE A 140 -1.53 -4.04 25.19
CA PHE A 140 -0.32 -3.21 24.97
C PHE A 140 0.96 -4.00 25.26
N ASN A 141 1.00 -4.77 26.34
CA ASN A 141 2.13 -5.65 26.64
C ASN A 141 2.32 -6.74 25.59
N GLN A 142 1.23 -7.39 25.16
CA GLN A 142 1.26 -8.46 24.16
C GLN A 142 1.79 -7.97 22.81
N THR A 143 1.49 -6.72 22.45
CA THR A 143 1.89 -6.08 21.20
C THR A 143 3.21 -5.29 21.30
N ARG A 144 3.73 -5.11 22.53
CA ARG A 144 4.88 -4.25 22.87
C ARG A 144 4.67 -2.78 22.45
N ALA A 145 3.43 -2.30 22.49
CA ALA A 145 3.12 -0.91 22.16
C ALA A 145 3.74 0.05 23.19
N LYS A 146 4.19 1.23 22.72
CA LYS A 146 4.59 2.35 23.60
C LYS A 146 3.36 3.21 23.89
N VAL A 147 2.93 3.25 25.14
CA VAL A 147 1.64 3.85 25.52
C VAL A 147 1.82 5.28 26.02
N THR A 148 1.10 6.21 25.40
CA THR A 148 0.85 7.56 25.92
C THR A 148 -0.58 7.59 26.45
N PHE A 149 -0.79 7.84 27.74
CA PHE A 149 -2.13 7.87 28.33
C PHE A 149 -2.56 9.29 28.67
N GLY A 150 -3.70 9.71 28.12
CA GLY A 150 -4.28 11.01 28.40
C GLY A 150 -5.11 11.02 29.69
N LEU A 151 -4.77 11.92 30.60
CA LEU A 151 -5.42 12.13 31.89
C LEU A 151 -6.55 13.15 31.78
N ASN A 152 -7.58 13.00 32.62
CA ASN A 152 -8.66 13.98 32.73
C ASN A 152 -8.18 15.24 33.46
N ALA A 153 -8.15 16.38 32.78
CA ALA A 153 -7.74 17.68 33.33
C ALA A 153 -8.90 18.51 33.91
N LEU A 154 -10.15 18.14 33.63
CA LEU A 154 -11.35 18.84 34.13
C LEU A 154 -11.86 18.34 35.48
N ILE A 155 -11.36 17.20 35.96
CA ILE A 155 -11.78 16.66 37.26
C ILE A 155 -11.49 17.64 38.42
N GLY A 156 -12.53 17.90 39.22
CA GLY A 156 -12.49 18.82 40.36
C GLY A 156 -12.65 20.30 40.02
N ARG A 157 -12.76 20.65 38.73
CA ARG A 157 -13.01 22.02 38.27
C ARG A 157 -14.50 22.31 38.13
N LYS A 158 -14.84 23.59 38.00
CA LYS A 158 -16.18 24.05 37.61
C LYS A 158 -16.10 25.01 36.44
N GLU A 159 -17.11 25.00 35.59
CA GLU A 159 -17.29 26.02 34.57
C GLU A 159 -17.44 27.39 35.25
N SER A 160 -16.84 28.42 34.66
CA SER A 160 -16.90 29.79 35.15
C SER A 160 -18.32 30.33 35.05
N GLU A 161 -18.76 31.03 36.08
CA GLU A 161 -20.06 31.70 36.11
C GLU A 161 -20.11 32.92 35.17
N THR A 162 -18.93 33.45 34.78
CA THR A 162 -18.81 34.67 33.96
C THR A 162 -18.45 34.42 32.50
N GLU A 163 -17.89 33.25 32.17
CA GLU A 163 -17.47 32.92 30.81
C GLU A 163 -17.74 31.45 30.51
N LYS A 164 -18.60 31.22 29.52
CA LYS A 164 -18.94 29.88 29.06
C LYS A 164 -17.70 29.14 28.54
N ALA A 165 -17.64 27.84 28.76
CA ALA A 165 -16.54 26.93 28.43
C ALA A 165 -15.22 27.18 29.16
N LEU A 166 -15.05 28.28 29.92
CA LEU A 166 -13.87 28.47 30.75
C LEU A 166 -14.00 27.66 32.03
N TRP A 167 -13.05 26.76 32.32
CA TRP A 167 -13.03 25.97 33.56
C TRP A 167 -11.99 26.48 34.54
N VAL A 168 -12.45 26.81 35.75
CA VAL A 168 -11.63 27.41 36.82
C VAL A 168 -11.44 26.47 38.01
N GLY A 169 -10.43 26.73 38.82
CA GLY A 169 -10.02 25.91 39.96
C GLY A 169 -8.65 25.26 39.75
N ASP A 170 -8.21 24.46 40.73
CA ASP A 170 -6.99 23.65 40.63
C ASP A 170 -7.33 22.23 40.19
N TRP A 171 -6.42 21.58 39.45
CA TRP A 171 -6.63 20.21 38.99
C TRP A 171 -6.61 19.19 40.15
N TYR A 172 -7.66 18.36 40.25
CA TYR A 172 -7.76 17.34 41.29
C TYR A 172 -6.98 16.06 40.91
N SER A 173 -5.68 16.06 41.22
CA SER A 173 -4.73 15.00 40.81
C SER A 173 -4.89 13.64 41.50
N HIS A 174 -5.73 13.53 42.55
CA HIS A 174 -5.88 12.29 43.31
C HIS A 174 -6.42 11.11 42.49
N ASN A 175 -7.33 11.34 41.54
CA ASN A 175 -7.85 10.25 40.71
C ASN A 175 -6.77 9.69 39.76
N ALA A 176 -5.96 10.57 39.16
CA ALA A 176 -4.80 10.19 38.36
C ALA A 176 -3.74 9.46 39.21
N ARG A 177 -3.47 9.94 40.42
CA ARG A 177 -2.57 9.29 41.38
C ARG A 177 -3.00 7.85 41.70
N ASP A 178 -4.28 7.63 41.97
CA ASP A 178 -4.80 6.30 42.23
C ASP A 178 -4.66 5.39 40.99
N LEU A 179 -4.93 5.90 39.78
CA LEU A 179 -4.72 5.14 38.54
C LEU A 179 -3.24 4.79 38.32
N MET A 180 -2.32 5.73 38.54
CA MET A 180 -0.88 5.48 38.46
C MET A 180 -0.43 4.42 39.47
N ARG A 181 -0.90 4.52 40.73
CA ARG A 181 -0.63 3.51 41.78
C ARG A 181 -1.06 2.12 41.35
N TYR A 182 -2.28 2.00 40.80
CA TYR A 182 -2.80 0.72 40.30
C TYR A 182 -1.97 0.21 39.11
N THR A 183 -1.67 1.08 38.16
CA THR A 183 -0.87 0.75 36.98
C THR A 183 0.51 0.21 37.36
N ILE A 184 1.16 0.85 38.34
CA ILE A 184 2.46 0.41 38.89
C ILE A 184 2.33 -0.91 39.64
N SER A 185 1.30 -1.09 40.48
CA SER A 185 1.13 -2.33 41.25
C SER A 185 0.89 -3.55 40.37
N LYS A 186 0.30 -3.35 39.18
CA LYS A 186 0.12 -4.37 38.14
C LYS A 186 1.35 -4.60 37.27
N GLY A 187 2.39 -3.77 37.40
CA GLY A 187 3.60 -3.82 36.59
C GLY A 187 3.40 -3.35 35.14
N TYR A 188 2.33 -2.60 34.86
CA TYR A 188 2.07 -2.08 33.53
C TYR A 188 2.98 -0.90 33.20
N LYS A 189 3.31 -0.77 31.91
CA LYS A 189 4.28 0.21 31.41
C LYS A 189 3.57 1.32 30.67
N ILE A 190 3.77 2.55 31.12
CA ILE A 190 3.34 3.76 30.45
C ILE A 190 4.60 4.53 30.04
N ASP A 191 4.70 4.90 28.77
CA ASP A 191 5.83 5.67 28.24
C ASP A 191 5.67 7.15 28.56
N SER A 192 4.44 7.65 28.53
CA SER A 192 4.14 9.05 28.83
C SER A 192 2.69 9.29 29.26
N TYR A 193 2.49 10.38 30.01
CA TYR A 193 1.18 10.91 30.38
C TYR A 193 0.95 12.27 29.72
N GLU A 194 -0.22 12.46 29.12
CA GLU A 194 -0.68 13.75 28.59
C GLU A 194 -1.81 14.28 29.48
N LEU A 195 -1.95 15.60 29.68
CA LEU A 195 -2.99 16.18 30.55
C LEU A 195 -4.10 16.86 29.76
N GLY A 196 -5.28 16.26 29.69
CA GLY A 196 -6.44 16.81 28.98
C GLY A 196 -6.33 16.80 27.45
N ASN A 197 -7.40 17.27 26.81
CA ASN A 197 -7.56 17.24 25.35
C ASN A 197 -8.30 18.50 24.86
N GLU A 198 -7.64 19.30 24.02
CA GLU A 198 -8.20 20.47 23.33
C GLU A 198 -8.73 21.58 24.26
N LEU A 199 -8.05 21.76 25.39
CA LEU A 199 -8.36 22.77 26.41
C LEU A 199 -7.59 24.09 26.23
N CYS A 200 -6.73 24.19 25.21
CA CYS A 200 -5.91 25.37 24.94
C CYS A 200 -6.58 26.38 24.01
N GLY A 201 -6.10 27.63 24.04
CA GLY A 201 -6.62 28.72 23.21
C GLY A 201 -8.09 29.01 23.51
N VAL A 202 -8.92 28.96 22.47
CA VAL A 202 -10.38 29.14 22.58
C VAL A 202 -11.11 27.89 23.08
N GLY A 203 -10.44 26.73 23.11
CA GLY A 203 -11.05 25.44 23.41
C GLY A 203 -12.04 24.95 22.34
N VAL A 204 -12.45 23.68 22.44
CA VAL A 204 -13.51 23.12 21.58
C VAL A 204 -14.85 23.09 22.31
N SER A 205 -14.94 22.37 23.43
CA SER A 205 -16.10 22.40 24.34
C SER A 205 -15.76 22.98 25.72
N ALA A 206 -14.48 23.03 26.07
CA ALA A 206 -13.95 23.54 27.31
C ALA A 206 -12.56 24.16 27.07
N ARG A 207 -12.17 25.13 27.88
CA ARG A 207 -10.86 25.77 27.87
C ARG A 207 -10.34 26.04 29.28
N ILE A 208 -9.02 26.04 29.44
CA ILE A 208 -8.32 26.43 30.67
C ILE A 208 -7.35 27.58 30.34
N GLU A 209 -7.23 28.56 31.22
CA GLU A 209 -6.25 29.64 31.06
C GLU A 209 -4.82 29.11 31.10
N ALA A 210 -3.96 29.63 30.21
CA ALA A 210 -2.60 29.13 30.00
C ALA A 210 -1.76 29.03 31.29
N LYS A 211 -1.84 30.04 32.17
CA LYS A 211 -1.11 30.05 33.45
C LYS A 211 -1.63 29.01 34.45
N GLN A 212 -2.94 28.78 34.48
CA GLN A 212 -3.51 27.74 35.33
C GLN A 212 -3.10 26.36 34.82
N TYR A 213 -3.19 26.14 33.51
CA TYR A 213 -2.78 24.88 32.90
C TYR A 213 -1.27 24.61 33.12
N ALA A 214 -0.41 25.65 33.07
CA ALA A 214 1.00 25.55 33.43
C ALA A 214 1.22 25.07 34.89
N LYS A 215 0.44 25.60 35.85
CA LYS A 215 0.45 25.16 37.26
C LYS A 215 0.02 23.69 37.40
N ASP A 216 -0.96 23.26 36.62
CA ASP A 216 -1.44 21.87 36.63
C ASP A 216 -0.39 20.91 36.04
N MET A 217 0.31 21.32 34.98
CA MET A 217 1.42 20.56 34.42
C MET A 217 2.57 20.38 35.41
N ALA A 218 2.89 21.41 36.20
CA ALA A 218 3.87 21.29 37.29
C ALA A 218 3.40 20.30 38.37
N THR A 219 2.10 20.29 38.68
CA THR A 219 1.48 19.32 39.58
C THR A 219 1.60 17.89 39.04
N LEU A 220 1.33 17.69 37.74
CA LEU A 220 1.50 16.39 37.08
C LEU A 220 2.98 15.95 37.09
N LYS A 221 3.94 16.83 36.77
CA LYS A 221 5.36 16.49 36.81
C LYS A 221 5.81 16.04 38.19
N ASN A 222 5.36 16.73 39.25
CA ASN A 222 5.65 16.34 40.62
C ASN A 222 5.02 15.00 40.98
N LEU A 223 3.77 14.77 40.58
CA LEU A 223 3.10 13.49 40.78
C LEU A 223 3.85 12.35 40.08
N VAL A 224 4.28 12.54 38.84
CA VAL A 224 5.05 11.52 38.09
C VAL A 224 6.40 11.24 38.76
N LYS A 225 7.11 12.27 39.25
CA LYS A 225 8.37 12.09 40.02
C LYS A 225 8.14 11.30 41.31
N GLU A 226 7.04 11.58 42.01
CA GLU A 226 6.68 10.87 43.24
C GLU A 226 6.33 9.41 42.96
N MET A 227 5.52 9.15 41.93
CA MET A 227 5.04 7.83 41.59
C MET A 227 6.12 6.95 40.94
N TYR A 228 7.04 7.54 40.18
CA TYR A 228 8.11 6.86 39.45
C TYR A 228 9.48 7.41 39.85
N PRO A 229 10.02 7.01 41.02
CA PRO A 229 11.23 7.62 41.59
C PRO A 229 12.51 7.30 40.82
N ASN A 230 12.51 6.29 39.94
CA ASN A 230 13.66 5.96 39.10
C ASN A 230 13.60 6.78 37.80
N PRO A 231 14.52 7.74 37.57
CA PRO A 231 14.51 8.60 36.38
C PRO A 231 14.63 7.83 35.06
N LYS A 232 15.23 6.63 35.06
CA LYS A 232 15.40 5.80 33.85
C LYS A 232 14.10 5.15 33.37
N THR A 233 13.11 5.01 34.24
CA THR A 233 11.82 4.38 33.94
C THR A 233 10.65 5.35 34.14
N GLN A 234 10.96 6.63 34.36
CA GLN A 234 9.96 7.65 34.62
C GLN A 234 9.23 8.01 33.31
N PRO A 235 7.88 7.96 33.28
CA PRO A 235 7.12 8.38 32.12
C PRO A 235 7.32 9.87 31.81
N LYS A 236 7.30 10.23 30.52
CA LYS A 236 7.34 11.63 30.08
C LYS A 236 6.00 12.34 30.38
N VAL A 237 6.04 13.65 30.57
CA VAL A 237 4.87 14.52 30.76
C VAL A 237 4.67 15.39 29.52
N LEU A 238 3.50 15.26 28.89
CA LEU A 238 3.16 15.86 27.60
C LEU A 238 1.95 16.81 27.72
N GLY A 239 1.88 17.84 26.87
CA GLY A 239 0.75 18.75 26.76
C GLY A 239 1.03 19.94 25.83
N PRO A 240 0.03 20.76 25.45
CA PRO A 240 -1.34 20.75 25.98
C PRO A 240 -2.35 19.88 25.23
N GLY A 241 -1.97 19.26 24.11
CA GLY A 241 -2.86 18.37 23.35
C GLY A 241 -4.04 19.10 22.71
N GLY A 242 -3.80 20.18 21.96
CA GLY A 242 -4.86 20.92 21.26
C GLY A 242 -4.33 21.79 20.11
N PHE A 243 -5.18 22.68 19.59
CA PHE A 243 -4.82 23.54 18.46
C PHE A 243 -3.88 24.67 18.87
N TYR A 244 -2.86 24.92 18.04
CA TYR A 244 -1.88 25.98 18.30
C TYR A 244 -2.54 27.37 18.28
N ASP A 245 -2.50 28.04 19.43
CA ASP A 245 -2.77 29.48 19.58
C ASP A 245 -1.52 30.14 20.13
N LYS A 246 -0.94 31.07 19.37
CA LYS A 246 0.37 31.65 19.69
C LYS A 246 0.40 32.29 21.08
N LYS A 247 -0.61 33.10 21.43
CA LYS A 247 -0.64 33.82 22.71
C LYS A 247 -0.75 32.85 23.88
N TRP A 248 -1.62 31.85 23.75
CA TRP A 248 -1.84 30.84 24.77
C TRP A 248 -0.59 29.97 24.94
N PHE A 249 0.00 29.46 23.85
CA PHE A 249 1.21 28.63 23.90
C PHE A 249 2.41 29.40 24.47
N ASP A 250 2.67 30.63 24.02
CA ASP A 250 3.75 31.46 24.56
C ASP A 250 3.56 31.66 26.08
N THR A 251 2.33 32.00 26.52
CA THR A 251 2.02 32.22 27.94
C THR A 251 2.14 30.94 28.76
N PHE A 252 1.71 29.81 28.21
CA PHE A 252 1.77 28.49 28.86
C PHE A 252 3.22 28.05 29.06
N LEU A 253 4.02 28.06 27.99
CA LEU A 253 5.41 27.61 28.02
C LEU A 253 6.27 28.51 28.92
N ASP A 254 6.07 29.84 28.86
CA ASP A 254 6.74 30.81 29.75
C ASP A 254 6.39 30.56 31.23
N ALA A 255 5.13 30.23 31.53
CA ALA A 255 4.66 29.99 32.89
C ALA A 255 4.99 28.59 33.46
N SER A 256 5.20 27.58 32.61
CA SER A 256 5.46 26.20 33.08
C SER A 256 6.81 26.02 33.75
N GLY A 257 7.83 26.77 33.34
CA GLY A 257 9.19 26.67 33.87
C GLY A 257 9.97 25.44 33.35
N HIS A 258 11.27 25.43 33.64
CA HIS A 258 12.23 24.44 33.15
C HIS A 258 11.90 23.01 33.61
N ASP A 259 12.07 22.02 32.72
CA ASP A 259 11.87 20.57 32.94
C ASP A 259 10.45 20.10 33.34
N VAL A 260 9.42 20.95 33.22
CA VAL A 260 8.03 20.52 33.52
C VAL A 260 7.43 19.71 32.36
N ILE A 261 7.66 20.13 31.12
CA ILE A 261 7.07 19.52 29.92
C ILE A 261 8.15 18.83 29.10
N ASP A 262 8.06 17.50 28.98
CA ASP A 262 9.00 16.68 28.23
C ASP A 262 8.69 16.65 26.72
N GLY A 263 7.45 16.94 26.32
CA GLY A 263 7.05 17.11 24.93
C GLY A 263 5.84 18.03 24.79
N VAL A 264 5.95 19.02 23.90
CA VAL A 264 4.88 19.97 23.60
C VAL A 264 4.00 19.40 22.50
N THR A 265 2.74 19.10 22.83
CA THR A 265 1.80 18.42 21.94
C THR A 265 0.77 19.36 21.32
N HIS A 266 0.46 19.16 20.04
CA HIS A 266 -0.61 19.88 19.33
C HIS A 266 -1.37 18.99 18.35
N HIS A 267 -2.55 19.45 17.92
CA HIS A 267 -3.48 18.72 17.07
C HIS A 267 -3.63 19.35 15.69
N ILE A 268 -3.90 18.51 14.67
CA ILE A 268 -4.04 18.97 13.27
C ILE A 268 -5.21 18.31 12.52
N TYR A 269 -6.09 19.16 12.01
CA TYR A 269 -7.18 18.79 11.10
C TYR A 269 -7.33 19.83 9.98
N ASN A 270 -6.36 19.87 9.07
CA ASN A 270 -6.22 20.94 8.08
C ASN A 270 -7.21 20.90 6.91
N LEU A 271 -7.90 19.78 6.65
CA LEU A 271 -8.81 19.64 5.49
C LEU A 271 -10.22 20.19 5.74
N GLY A 272 -10.60 20.43 7.00
CA GLY A 272 -11.94 20.88 7.40
C GLY A 272 -12.83 19.75 7.94
N PRO A 273 -14.17 19.94 7.98
CA PRO A 273 -15.08 18.92 8.51
C PRO A 273 -15.20 17.73 7.55
N GLY A 274 -15.43 16.54 8.11
CA GLY A 274 -15.52 15.29 7.35
C GLY A 274 -16.58 15.25 6.24
N ASN A 275 -17.67 16.04 6.36
CA ASN A 275 -18.72 16.14 5.35
C ASN A 275 -18.49 17.23 4.29
N ASN A 276 -17.34 17.92 4.31
CA ASN A 276 -17.08 18.98 3.34
C ASN A 276 -16.88 18.38 1.93
N PRO A 277 -17.67 18.80 0.92
CA PRO A 277 -17.54 18.26 -0.44
C PRO A 277 -16.18 18.52 -1.08
N ASP A 278 -15.42 19.50 -0.58
CA ASP A 278 -14.08 19.85 -1.06
C ASP A 278 -12.94 19.01 -0.47
N VAL A 279 -13.17 18.08 0.46
CA VAL A 279 -12.08 17.31 1.12
C VAL A 279 -11.18 16.61 0.09
N VAL A 280 -11.78 15.98 -0.93
CA VAL A 280 -11.05 15.30 -2.01
C VAL A 280 -10.24 16.29 -2.86
N ARG A 281 -10.78 17.48 -3.12
CA ARG A 281 -10.07 18.53 -3.86
C ARG A 281 -8.90 19.07 -3.04
N ARG A 282 -9.11 19.30 -1.73
CA ARG A 282 -8.11 19.87 -0.81
C ARG A 282 -6.92 18.93 -0.56
N VAL A 283 -7.14 17.62 -0.52
CA VAL A 283 -6.04 16.64 -0.36
C VAL A 283 -5.15 16.55 -1.61
N GLN A 284 -5.63 17.01 -2.77
CA GLN A 284 -4.89 17.03 -4.03
C GLN A 284 -4.27 18.41 -4.36
N ASP A 285 -4.62 19.44 -3.59
CA ASP A 285 -4.17 20.81 -3.82
C ASP A 285 -2.89 21.10 -3.00
N PRO A 286 -1.71 21.15 -3.63
CA PRO A 286 -0.45 21.36 -2.92
C PRO A 286 -0.37 22.75 -2.26
N PHE A 287 -1.10 23.75 -2.77
CA PHE A 287 -1.15 25.08 -2.17
C PHE A 287 -1.99 25.06 -0.89
N PHE A 288 -3.04 24.27 -0.86
CA PHE A 288 -3.82 24.04 0.35
C PHE A 288 -3.02 23.24 1.39
N LEU A 289 -2.42 22.12 0.98
CA LEU A 289 -1.62 21.28 1.88
C LEU A 289 -0.45 22.04 2.52
N THR A 290 0.22 22.94 1.78
CA THR A 290 1.37 23.70 2.28
C THR A 290 1.03 24.67 3.41
N GLN A 291 -0.24 25.09 3.56
CA GLN A 291 -0.62 26.10 4.56
C GLN A 291 -0.31 25.66 6.00
N ILE A 292 -0.40 24.36 6.28
CA ILE A 292 -0.15 23.82 7.64
C ILE A 292 1.33 23.89 8.05
N ALA A 293 2.23 24.05 7.08
CA ALA A 293 3.67 24.21 7.33
C ALA A 293 3.98 25.35 8.31
N GLN A 294 3.19 26.42 8.24
CA GLN A 294 3.36 27.58 9.11
C GLN A 294 3.07 27.23 10.58
N THR A 295 2.03 26.43 10.85
CA THR A 295 1.72 25.95 12.21
C THR A 295 2.86 25.12 12.79
N PHE A 296 3.43 24.19 12.01
CA PHE A 296 4.59 23.41 12.46
C PHE A 296 5.78 24.31 12.81
N LYS A 297 6.06 25.28 11.95
CA LYS A 297 7.13 26.25 12.18
C LYS A 297 6.89 27.07 13.44
N ASP A 298 5.66 27.53 13.67
CA ASP A 298 5.32 28.38 14.81
C ASP A 298 5.36 27.63 16.14
N VAL A 299 4.94 26.35 16.16
CA VAL A 299 5.12 25.47 17.32
C VAL A 299 6.61 25.29 17.63
N SER A 300 7.43 24.98 16.63
CA SER A 300 8.88 24.83 16.82
C SER A 300 9.54 26.11 17.31
N ASN A 301 9.16 27.28 16.76
CA ASN A 301 9.66 28.58 17.22
C ASN A 301 9.28 28.88 18.69
N ALA A 302 8.05 28.54 19.10
CA ALA A 302 7.61 28.73 20.47
C ALA A 302 8.40 27.83 21.43
N ILE A 303 8.67 26.59 21.04
CA ILE A 303 9.49 25.65 21.83
C ILE A 303 10.93 26.15 21.93
N ASP A 304 11.56 26.53 20.80
CA ASP A 304 12.94 27.04 20.80
C ASP A 304 13.11 28.26 21.72
N LYS A 305 12.07 29.10 21.81
CA LYS A 305 12.08 30.31 22.63
C LYS A 305 11.80 30.05 24.11
N PHE A 306 10.78 29.24 24.42
CA PHE A 306 10.24 29.14 25.77
C PHE A 306 10.47 27.78 26.45
N ALA A 307 10.75 26.72 25.68
CA ALA A 307 10.94 25.36 26.18
C ALA A 307 12.02 24.57 25.39
N PRO A 308 13.26 25.08 25.23
CA PRO A 308 14.29 24.46 24.37
C PRO A 308 14.75 23.07 24.82
N TRP A 309 14.41 22.63 26.03
CA TRP A 309 14.64 21.26 26.54
C TRP A 309 13.60 20.24 26.04
N SER A 310 12.51 20.70 25.43
CA SER A 310 11.37 19.90 25.00
C SER A 310 11.37 19.64 23.49
N GLY A 311 10.44 18.83 23.00
CA GLY A 311 10.27 18.55 21.57
C GLY A 311 8.82 18.71 21.11
N ALA A 312 8.61 19.06 19.84
CA ALA A 312 7.28 19.22 19.25
C ALA A 312 6.66 17.88 18.86
N TRP A 313 5.41 17.64 19.20
CA TRP A 313 4.68 16.40 18.93
C TRP A 313 3.33 16.72 18.30
N VAL A 314 2.97 16.05 17.21
CA VAL A 314 1.57 15.99 16.78
C VAL A 314 0.94 14.82 17.51
N SER A 315 0.18 15.06 18.58
CA SER A 315 -0.44 14.00 19.39
C SER A 315 -1.79 13.54 18.84
N GLU A 316 -2.39 14.29 17.92
CA GLU A 316 -3.62 13.89 17.23
C GLU A 316 -3.73 14.53 15.84
N SER A 317 -4.09 13.74 14.83
CA SER A 317 -4.34 14.26 13.49
C SER A 317 -5.19 13.32 12.64
N GLY A 318 -6.16 13.83 11.88
CA GLY A 318 -7.02 12.98 11.02
C GLY A 318 -7.25 13.53 9.63
N GLY A 319 -6.57 14.63 9.26
CA GLY A 319 -6.84 15.40 8.05
C GLY A 319 -8.15 16.18 8.13
N ALA A 320 -9.29 15.49 8.24
CA ALA A 320 -10.60 16.09 8.44
C ALA A 320 -11.18 15.76 9.83
N TYR A 321 -11.74 16.76 10.51
CA TYR A 321 -12.32 16.60 11.86
C TYR A 321 -13.76 16.05 11.79
N ASN A 322 -14.38 15.79 12.95
CA ASN A 322 -15.71 15.17 13.08
C ASN A 322 -15.80 13.80 12.38
N SER A 323 -14.98 12.86 12.86
CA SER A 323 -14.89 11.48 12.37
C SER A 323 -14.34 11.31 10.94
N GLY A 324 -13.82 12.37 10.32
CA GLY A 324 -13.09 12.31 9.05
C GLY A 324 -13.97 12.21 7.80
N GLY A 325 -13.35 12.52 6.66
CA GLY A 325 -13.89 12.30 5.32
C GLY A 325 -13.29 11.05 4.68
N GLN A 326 -13.98 10.46 3.69
CA GLN A 326 -13.44 9.33 2.94
C GLN A 326 -12.23 9.76 2.07
N LEU A 327 -11.29 8.84 1.83
CA LEU A 327 -10.17 9.00 0.88
C LEU A 327 -9.12 10.08 1.21
N VAL A 328 -8.84 10.31 2.49
CA VAL A 328 -7.74 11.19 2.93
C VAL A 328 -6.46 10.38 3.10
N SER A 329 -5.36 10.79 2.45
CA SER A 329 -4.01 10.26 2.70
C SER A 329 -3.10 11.31 3.33
N TYR A 330 -2.10 10.88 4.12
CA TYR A 330 -1.34 11.75 5.02
C TYR A 330 0.19 11.61 4.95
N LEU A 331 0.73 10.88 3.97
CA LEU A 331 2.19 10.76 3.79
C LEU A 331 2.87 12.13 3.65
N ASP A 332 2.17 13.09 3.02
CA ASP A 332 2.66 14.47 2.92
C ASP A 332 2.81 15.15 4.27
N GLN A 333 1.87 14.91 5.20
CA GLN A 333 1.95 15.48 6.55
C GLN A 333 3.10 14.87 7.34
N LEU A 334 3.37 13.57 7.19
CA LEU A 334 4.54 12.93 7.81
C LEU A 334 5.85 13.59 7.37
N GLY A 335 6.02 13.80 6.07
CA GLY A 335 7.21 14.46 5.52
C GLY A 335 7.32 15.94 5.88
N MET A 336 6.22 16.66 5.85
CA MET A 336 6.23 18.08 6.22
C MET A 336 6.54 18.29 7.70
N THR A 337 5.91 17.49 8.56
CA THR A 337 6.08 17.60 10.02
C THR A 337 7.52 17.25 10.44
N SER A 338 8.15 16.27 9.78
CA SER A 338 9.53 15.88 10.08
C SER A 338 10.54 17.00 9.78
N VAL A 339 10.33 17.76 8.69
CA VAL A 339 11.18 18.92 8.31
C VAL A 339 11.19 20.00 9.39
N TYR A 340 10.08 20.18 10.10
CA TYR A 340 9.97 21.14 11.22
C TYR A 340 10.32 20.53 12.58
N ASN A 341 11.16 19.49 12.60
CA ASN A 341 11.77 18.92 13.81
C ASN A 341 10.80 18.36 14.85
N HIS A 342 9.61 17.95 14.42
CA HIS A 342 8.67 17.24 15.28
C HIS A 342 9.12 15.79 15.51
N LYS A 343 8.92 15.31 16.73
CA LYS A 343 9.46 14.03 17.22
C LYS A 343 8.51 12.87 17.02
N VAL A 344 7.21 13.13 17.06
CA VAL A 344 6.14 12.13 16.96
C VAL A 344 4.98 12.69 16.15
N TYR A 345 4.34 11.82 15.38
CA TYR A 345 3.13 12.11 14.61
C TYR A 345 2.06 11.03 14.83
N CYS A 346 1.00 11.38 15.55
CA CYS A 346 -0.10 10.47 15.88
C CYS A 346 -1.28 10.63 14.91
N ARG A 347 -1.62 9.54 14.22
CA ARG A 347 -2.81 9.44 13.37
C ARG A 347 -4.04 9.05 14.19
N GLN A 348 -5.02 9.94 14.20
CA GLN A 348 -6.41 9.68 14.53
C GLN A 348 -7.05 8.90 13.37
N ALA A 349 -7.43 7.63 13.53
CA ALA A 349 -7.21 6.74 14.68
C ALA A 349 -6.75 5.36 14.18
N LEU A 350 -6.29 4.48 15.07
CA LEU A 350 -6.02 3.09 14.71
C LEU A 350 -7.30 2.39 14.23
N THR A 351 -8.40 2.60 14.94
CA THR A 351 -9.75 2.09 14.65
C THR A 351 -10.79 3.15 14.97
N GLY A 352 -11.92 3.16 14.24
CA GLY A 352 -13.03 4.09 14.46
C GLY A 352 -12.89 5.41 13.70
N GLY A 353 -14.01 5.92 13.19
CA GLY A 353 -14.02 7.05 12.26
C GLY A 353 -13.67 6.65 10.82
N ASN A 354 -13.96 7.53 9.87
CA ASN A 354 -13.69 7.33 8.44
C ASN A 354 -12.18 7.45 8.09
N TYR A 355 -11.39 8.07 8.97
CA TYR A 355 -9.94 8.22 8.83
C TYR A 355 -9.15 7.01 9.36
N ALA A 356 -9.81 5.97 9.88
CA ALA A 356 -9.15 4.91 10.63
C ALA A 356 -8.11 4.16 9.80
N LEU A 357 -6.99 3.77 10.41
CA LEU A 357 -6.00 2.92 9.75
C LEU A 357 -6.52 1.50 9.52
N LEU A 358 -7.37 0.99 10.41
CA LEU A 358 -8.03 -0.30 10.27
C LEU A 358 -9.54 -0.10 10.06
N ASN A 359 -10.16 -0.96 9.25
CA ASN A 359 -11.60 -0.97 9.09
C ASN A 359 -12.29 -1.20 10.46
N THR A 360 -13.26 -0.35 10.80
CA THR A 360 -13.92 -0.31 12.12
C THR A 360 -14.53 -1.65 12.56
N THR A 361 -15.02 -2.47 11.63
CA THR A 361 -15.72 -3.72 11.97
C THR A 361 -14.84 -4.95 11.77
N THR A 362 -14.03 -4.97 10.71
CA THR A 362 -13.28 -6.18 10.31
C THR A 362 -11.82 -6.15 10.74
N PHE A 363 -11.31 -4.99 11.18
CA PHE A 363 -9.89 -4.70 11.42
C PHE A 363 -8.97 -4.88 10.22
N ILE A 364 -9.51 -5.16 9.02
CA ILE A 364 -8.72 -5.25 7.79
C ILE A 364 -8.06 -3.89 7.55
N PRO A 365 -6.74 -3.83 7.32
CA PRO A 365 -6.05 -2.56 7.13
C PRO A 365 -6.54 -1.76 5.92
N ASN A 366 -6.81 -0.47 6.14
CA ASN A 366 -7.10 0.51 5.10
C ASN A 366 -5.79 0.97 4.42
N PRO A 367 -5.84 1.62 3.23
CA PRO A 367 -4.64 2.03 2.50
C PRO A 367 -3.61 2.84 3.32
N ASP A 368 -4.09 3.75 4.18
CA ASP A 368 -3.23 4.59 5.02
C ASP A 368 -2.42 3.81 6.06
N TYR A 369 -2.89 2.62 6.49
CA TYR A 369 -2.11 1.74 7.37
C TYR A 369 -0.82 1.29 6.69
N TYR A 370 -0.90 0.93 5.41
CA TYR A 370 0.26 0.49 4.65
C TYR A 370 1.22 1.65 4.38
N GLY A 371 0.70 2.87 4.16
CA GLY A 371 1.53 4.08 4.09
C GLY A 371 2.30 4.32 5.39
N ALA A 372 1.62 4.21 6.54
CA ALA A 372 2.22 4.33 7.87
C ALA A 372 3.30 3.26 8.12
N LEU A 373 2.99 2.00 7.80
CA LEU A 373 3.88 0.86 8.00
C LEU A 373 5.11 0.95 7.07
N LEU A 374 4.90 1.36 5.82
CA LEU A 374 5.99 1.59 4.87
C LEU A 374 6.93 2.68 5.40
N TRP A 375 6.39 3.85 5.78
CA TRP A 375 7.18 4.93 6.38
C TRP A 375 7.98 4.43 7.58
N HIS A 376 7.32 3.74 8.51
CA HIS A 376 7.95 3.21 9.72
C HIS A 376 9.12 2.25 9.44
N ARG A 377 9.07 1.53 8.32
CA ARG A 377 10.12 0.57 7.93
C ARG A 377 11.25 1.22 7.15
N VAL A 378 10.97 2.21 6.30
CA VAL A 378 11.94 2.74 5.33
C VAL A 378 12.55 4.07 5.76
N MET A 379 11.77 4.97 6.35
CA MET A 379 12.21 6.32 6.69
C MET A 379 12.86 6.33 8.07
N GLY A 380 14.17 6.61 8.13
CA GLY A 380 14.91 6.74 9.39
C GLY A 380 14.72 8.10 10.05
N SER A 381 15.30 8.27 11.23
CA SER A 381 15.07 9.44 12.09
C SER A 381 15.74 10.72 11.65
N LYS A 382 16.80 10.65 10.83
CA LYS A 382 17.54 11.84 10.37
C LYS A 382 16.91 12.42 9.12
N VAL A 383 16.39 13.63 9.20
CA VAL A 383 15.74 14.35 8.11
C VAL A 383 16.78 15.16 7.33
N LEU A 384 16.75 15.10 6.01
CA LEU A 384 17.69 15.76 5.11
C LEU A 384 17.00 16.93 4.39
N SER A 385 17.77 17.97 4.08
CA SER A 385 17.27 19.09 3.28
C SER A 385 17.01 18.64 1.85
N VAL A 386 15.88 19.05 1.28
CA VAL A 386 15.56 18.85 -0.13
C VAL A 386 15.12 20.18 -0.72
N THR A 387 15.67 20.53 -1.87
CA THR A 387 15.21 21.68 -2.66
C THR A 387 14.96 21.27 -4.09
N HIS A 388 13.94 21.84 -4.72
CA HIS A 388 13.66 21.63 -6.14
C HIS A 388 12.99 22.86 -6.74
N LYS A 389 13.23 23.11 -8.03
CA LYS A 389 12.59 24.20 -8.79
C LYS A 389 11.57 23.61 -9.76
N SER A 390 10.49 23.04 -9.24
CA SER A 390 9.44 22.44 -10.05
C SER A 390 8.04 22.79 -9.61
N SER A 391 7.08 22.27 -10.36
CA SER A 391 5.67 22.23 -9.99
C SER A 391 5.49 21.85 -8.50
N PRO A 392 4.65 22.60 -7.74
CA PRO A 392 4.37 22.32 -6.32
C PRO A 392 3.60 21.00 -6.11
N TYR A 393 3.11 20.39 -7.19
CA TYR A 393 2.49 19.06 -7.16
C TYR A 393 3.51 17.93 -6.99
N LEU A 394 4.80 18.18 -7.22
CA LEU A 394 5.87 17.29 -6.78
C LEU A 394 6.31 17.71 -5.38
N ARG A 395 6.13 16.81 -4.40
CA ARG A 395 6.51 17.05 -3.01
C ARG A 395 7.51 15.99 -2.60
N VAL A 396 8.72 16.42 -2.21
CA VAL A 396 9.85 15.54 -1.96
C VAL A 396 10.34 15.73 -0.54
N TYR A 397 10.48 14.62 0.18
CA TYR A 397 11.05 14.57 1.52
C TYR A 397 12.16 13.53 1.52
N SER A 398 13.24 13.81 2.25
CA SER A 398 14.38 12.91 2.31
C SER A 398 14.79 12.67 3.75
N HIS A 399 15.07 11.42 4.06
CA HIS A 399 15.55 10.96 5.35
C HIS A 399 16.69 9.97 5.12
N CYS A 400 17.58 9.81 6.08
CA CYS A 400 18.44 8.63 6.12
C CYS A 400 17.56 7.37 6.24
N ALA A 401 17.99 6.24 5.66
CA ALA A 401 17.29 4.97 5.84
C ALA A 401 17.39 4.45 7.28
N LYS A 402 16.39 3.67 7.72
CA LYS A 402 16.37 3.07 9.06
C LYS A 402 17.49 2.02 9.24
N LYS A 403 18.15 1.99 10.40
CA LYS A 403 19.33 1.12 10.67
C LYS A 403 19.05 -0.38 10.56
N GLU A 404 17.82 -0.84 10.81
CA GLU A 404 17.46 -2.24 10.65
C GLU A 404 17.62 -2.71 9.20
N ILE A 405 17.44 -1.81 8.22
CA ILE A 405 17.78 -2.07 6.81
C ILE A 405 19.31 -2.20 6.62
N LEU A 406 20.10 -1.44 7.39
CA LEU A 406 21.58 -1.46 7.34
C LEU A 406 22.22 -2.64 8.08
N GLN A 407 21.59 -3.23 9.09
CA GLN A 407 22.12 -4.40 9.79
C GLN A 407 22.06 -5.68 8.94
N TYR A 408 21.11 -5.78 8.01
CA TYR A 408 21.08 -6.83 6.99
C TYR A 408 22.08 -6.59 5.83
N ILE A 409 22.68 -5.39 5.76
CA ILE A 409 23.72 -5.03 4.78
C ILE A 409 25.13 -5.43 5.28
N ASN A 410 25.28 -5.76 6.57
CA ASN A 410 26.57 -6.09 7.17
C ASN A 410 26.73 -7.60 7.44
N VAL A 411 26.75 -8.42 6.38
CA VAL A 411 27.23 -9.81 6.46
C VAL A 411 28.23 -10.03 5.34
N GLY A 412 29.51 -9.97 5.68
CA GLY A 412 30.58 -10.28 4.73
C GLY A 412 31.97 -9.77 5.09
N THR A 413 32.42 -9.91 6.33
CA THR A 413 33.86 -9.88 6.61
C THR A 413 34.19 -10.90 7.69
N ASP A 414 34.52 -12.13 7.27
CA ASP A 414 35.31 -13.04 8.09
C ASP A 414 36.72 -13.16 7.49
N ILE A 415 37.70 -13.09 8.41
CA ILE A 415 39.14 -13.33 8.30
C ILE A 415 39.97 -12.11 7.84
N ILE A 416 40.44 -11.29 8.79
CA ILE A 416 41.77 -11.41 9.44
C ILE A 416 41.74 -10.59 10.74
N THR A 417 42.17 -11.21 11.84
CA THR A 417 42.39 -10.61 13.14
C THR A 417 43.66 -9.75 13.13
N PHE A 418 43.55 -8.45 13.41
CA PHE A 418 44.57 -7.72 14.18
C PHE A 418 43.88 -6.68 15.06
N PHE A 419 43.98 -6.89 16.36
CA PHE A 419 43.60 -5.93 17.40
C PHE A 419 44.55 -4.72 17.33
N SER A 420 44.00 -3.53 17.12
CA SER A 420 44.56 -2.31 17.72
C SER A 420 43.42 -1.35 18.03
N VAL A 421 43.21 -1.14 19.32
CA VAL A 421 42.28 -0.19 19.91
C VAL A 421 42.61 1.22 19.41
N LEU A 422 41.66 1.84 18.72
CA LEU A 422 41.47 3.29 18.77
C LEU A 422 39.98 3.58 18.63
N LEU A 423 39.37 3.73 19.81
CA LEU A 423 38.04 4.28 19.99
C LEU A 423 38.09 5.76 19.59
N SER A 424 37.57 6.10 18.41
CA SER A 424 37.13 7.46 18.13
C SER A 424 36.17 7.46 16.94
N CYS A 425 34.97 7.99 17.19
CA CYS A 425 34.00 8.51 16.25
C CYS A 425 34.48 8.66 14.80
N LEU A 426 33.74 8.10 13.83
CA LEU A 426 33.51 8.59 12.46
C LEU A 426 33.24 7.40 11.50
N LEU A 427 32.10 6.75 11.64
CA LEU A 427 31.46 6.11 10.47
C LEU A 427 30.24 6.96 10.09
N VAL A 428 30.54 8.20 9.72
CA VAL A 428 29.71 8.98 8.80
C VAL A 428 29.83 8.26 7.47
N LEU A 429 28.84 7.43 7.12
CA LEU A 429 28.63 7.03 5.74
C LEU A 429 28.54 8.33 4.93
N LYS A 430 29.55 8.63 4.11
CA LYS A 430 29.53 9.74 3.17
C LYS A 430 28.29 9.55 2.28
N ALA A 431 27.21 10.28 2.57
CA ALA A 431 26.04 10.32 1.70
C ALA A 431 26.44 11.11 0.45
N GLU A 432 26.59 10.41 -0.67
CA GLU A 432 26.84 11.03 -1.96
C GLU A 432 25.61 11.85 -2.39
N LYS A 433 25.84 13.09 -2.86
CA LYS A 433 24.84 13.87 -3.58
C LYS A 433 24.37 13.07 -4.80
N VAL A 434 23.09 12.71 -4.86
CA VAL A 434 22.51 12.03 -6.03
C VAL A 434 21.63 13.00 -6.81
N GLU A 435 22.11 13.40 -8.00
CA GLU A 435 21.30 14.10 -8.98
C GLU A 435 20.46 13.08 -9.76
N VAL A 436 19.14 13.27 -9.77
CA VAL A 436 18.21 12.51 -10.60
C VAL A 436 17.69 13.43 -11.69
N VAL A 437 17.94 13.07 -12.95
CA VAL A 437 17.52 13.82 -14.13
C VAL A 437 16.38 13.08 -14.80
N VAL A 438 15.21 13.72 -14.89
CA VAL A 438 14.05 13.21 -15.63
C VAL A 438 13.90 14.01 -16.93
N GLU A 439 13.91 13.32 -18.07
CA GLU A 439 13.71 13.96 -19.38
C GLU A 439 12.22 13.97 -19.73
N GLY A 440 11.52 15.04 -19.34
CA GLY A 440 10.07 15.15 -19.49
C GLY A 440 9.57 15.60 -20.87
N ALA A 441 10.45 15.89 -21.83
CA ALA A 441 10.07 16.45 -23.13
C ALA A 441 9.45 15.42 -24.07
N THR A 442 9.93 14.18 -24.02
CA THR A 442 9.50 13.08 -24.90
C THR A 442 9.41 11.79 -24.10
N SER A 443 8.39 10.97 -24.40
CA SER A 443 8.34 9.62 -23.86
C SER A 443 9.34 8.71 -24.58
N ILE A 444 10.09 7.90 -23.84
CA ILE A 444 11.01 6.89 -24.37
C ILE A 444 10.31 5.58 -24.74
N ALA A 445 9.13 5.34 -24.15
CA ALA A 445 8.32 4.17 -24.37
C ALA A 445 6.85 4.47 -24.05
N GLN A 446 5.96 3.59 -24.50
CA GLN A 446 4.53 3.69 -24.22
C GLN A 446 3.95 2.33 -23.84
N THR A 447 3.44 2.20 -22.60
CA THR A 447 2.71 1.01 -22.14
C THR A 447 1.23 1.09 -22.52
N ASP A 448 0.48 0.00 -22.41
CA ASP A 448 -0.98 0.07 -22.50
C ASP A 448 -1.57 0.78 -21.26
N GLU A 449 -2.78 1.33 -21.39
CA GLU A 449 -3.53 1.92 -20.26
C GLU A 449 -3.83 0.89 -19.15
N ASP A 450 -3.94 -0.39 -19.56
CA ASP A 450 -4.11 -1.55 -18.69
C ASP A 450 -2.80 -2.36 -18.60
N PHE A 451 -1.67 -1.65 -18.42
CA PHE A 451 -0.33 -2.25 -18.32
C PHE A 451 -0.28 -3.37 -17.27
N ILE A 452 -0.96 -3.16 -16.13
CA ILE A 452 -1.06 -4.17 -15.06
C ILE A 452 -2.01 -5.28 -15.48
N CYS A 453 -1.46 -6.49 -15.50
CA CYS A 453 -2.17 -7.73 -15.76
C CYS A 453 -1.91 -8.73 -14.63
N VAL A 454 -2.80 -9.71 -14.49
CA VAL A 454 -2.67 -10.83 -13.56
C VAL A 454 -3.03 -12.12 -14.26
N THR A 455 -2.60 -13.26 -13.71
CA THR A 455 -3.00 -14.57 -14.22
C THR A 455 -4.00 -15.29 -13.32
N LEU A 456 -4.78 -16.18 -13.92
CA LEU A 456 -5.52 -17.27 -13.28
C LEU A 456 -5.04 -18.60 -13.88
N ASP A 457 -4.62 -19.52 -13.03
CA ASP A 457 -3.97 -20.78 -13.44
C ASP A 457 -4.88 -22.01 -13.24
N TRP A 458 -4.52 -23.10 -13.89
CA TRP A 458 -5.19 -24.39 -13.94
C TRP A 458 -4.83 -25.33 -12.79
N TRP A 459 -3.79 -25.03 -11.99
CA TRP A 459 -3.26 -25.98 -11.00
C TRP A 459 -4.33 -26.50 -10.01
N PRO A 460 -4.45 -27.82 -9.83
CA PRO A 460 -5.35 -28.43 -8.86
C PRO A 460 -4.83 -28.32 -7.42
N THR A 461 -5.70 -28.65 -6.45
CA THR A 461 -5.43 -28.54 -5.01
C THR A 461 -4.23 -29.36 -4.52
N ASN A 462 -3.90 -30.44 -5.24
CA ASN A 462 -2.80 -31.35 -4.95
C ASN A 462 -1.51 -31.02 -5.74
N LYS A 463 -1.44 -29.84 -6.38
CA LYS A 463 -0.17 -29.29 -6.87
C LYS A 463 0.67 -28.86 -5.68
N CYS A 464 1.77 -29.57 -5.48
CA CYS A 464 2.69 -29.31 -4.39
C CYS A 464 4.12 -29.18 -4.92
N ASP A 465 4.83 -28.16 -4.43
CA ASP A 465 6.26 -27.97 -4.63
C ASP A 465 6.91 -27.93 -3.25
N TYR A 466 8.05 -28.61 -3.09
CA TYR A 466 8.85 -28.53 -1.86
C TYR A 466 8.05 -28.86 -0.58
N ASN A 467 7.17 -29.86 -0.66
CA ASN A 467 6.24 -30.28 0.41
C ASN A 467 5.21 -29.22 0.83
N GLN A 468 4.95 -28.22 -0.02
CA GLN A 468 3.90 -27.22 0.18
C GLN A 468 2.92 -27.27 -0.98
N CYS A 469 1.62 -27.12 -0.71
CA CYS A 469 0.57 -27.11 -1.72
C CYS A 469 -0.16 -25.75 -1.72
N PRO A 470 0.51 -24.66 -2.14
CA PRO A 470 0.06 -23.28 -1.92
C PRO A 470 -1.11 -22.85 -2.83
N TRP A 471 -1.60 -23.75 -3.68
CA TRP A 471 -2.67 -23.48 -4.63
C TRP A 471 -4.07 -23.62 -4.02
N GLY A 472 -4.27 -24.53 -3.06
CA GLY A 472 -5.59 -24.74 -2.45
C GLY A 472 -6.70 -24.84 -3.50
N GLN A 473 -7.81 -24.11 -3.30
CA GLN A 473 -8.93 -24.07 -4.25
C GLN A 473 -8.78 -22.96 -5.32
N ALA A 474 -7.60 -22.36 -5.49
CA ALA A 474 -7.42 -21.18 -6.35
C ALA A 474 -7.36 -21.49 -7.86
N GLY A 475 -7.21 -22.77 -8.24
CA GLY A 475 -7.19 -23.17 -9.65
C GLY A 475 -8.52 -22.94 -10.36
N LEU A 476 -8.48 -22.74 -11.68
CA LEU A 476 -9.63 -22.39 -12.51
C LEU A 476 -10.83 -23.32 -12.36
N PHE A 477 -10.63 -24.61 -12.07
CA PHE A 477 -11.73 -25.55 -11.84
C PHE A 477 -12.48 -25.32 -10.52
N ASN A 478 -11.83 -24.76 -9.50
CA ASN A 478 -12.36 -24.72 -8.14
C ASN A 478 -12.50 -23.31 -7.55
N LEU A 479 -11.93 -22.28 -8.19
CA LEU A 479 -11.94 -20.91 -7.72
C LEU A 479 -13.37 -20.43 -7.38
N ASP A 480 -13.57 -19.86 -6.18
CA ASP A 480 -14.84 -19.29 -5.75
C ASP A 480 -15.09 -17.93 -6.40
N LEU A 481 -15.70 -17.96 -7.59
CA LEU A 481 -16.03 -16.79 -8.39
C LEU A 481 -17.18 -15.95 -7.81
N LYS A 482 -17.91 -16.47 -6.81
CA LYS A 482 -19.00 -15.73 -6.12
C LYS A 482 -18.48 -14.92 -4.94
N ASN A 483 -17.20 -15.06 -4.58
CA ASN A 483 -16.61 -14.37 -3.47
C ASN A 483 -16.57 -12.84 -3.67
N LYS A 484 -17.15 -12.11 -2.72
CA LYS A 484 -17.25 -10.64 -2.81
C LYS A 484 -15.93 -9.91 -2.63
N ILE A 485 -14.94 -10.50 -1.96
CA ILE A 485 -13.61 -9.89 -1.82
C ILE A 485 -12.86 -10.00 -3.15
N LEU A 486 -12.87 -11.19 -3.78
CA LEU A 486 -12.30 -11.39 -5.12
C LEU A 486 -12.93 -10.45 -6.15
N GLU A 487 -14.26 -10.37 -6.20
CA GLU A 487 -15.00 -9.46 -7.09
C GLU A 487 -14.57 -8.00 -6.90
N LYS A 488 -14.54 -7.52 -5.66
CA LYS A 488 -14.13 -6.14 -5.33
C LYS A 488 -12.66 -5.87 -5.65
N ALA A 489 -11.80 -6.86 -5.45
CA ALA A 489 -10.37 -6.74 -5.74
C ALA A 489 -10.11 -6.52 -7.24
N VAL A 490 -10.77 -7.29 -8.11
CA VAL A 490 -10.65 -7.10 -9.56
C VAL A 490 -11.26 -5.77 -10.00
N LYS A 491 -12.43 -5.39 -9.45
CA LYS A 491 -13.10 -4.12 -9.77
C LYS A 491 -12.29 -2.88 -9.40
N ALA A 492 -11.37 -2.97 -8.45
CA ALA A 492 -10.60 -1.83 -7.97
C ALA A 492 -9.67 -1.20 -9.04
N PHE A 493 -9.34 -1.94 -10.09
CA PHE A 493 -8.50 -1.50 -11.20
C PHE A 493 -9.30 -0.78 -12.29
N HIS A 494 -10.46 -1.31 -12.69
CA HIS A 494 -11.37 -0.70 -13.68
C HIS A 494 -10.73 -0.22 -15.01
N PRO A 495 -10.41 -1.14 -15.95
CA PRO A 495 -10.47 -2.60 -15.85
C PRO A 495 -9.14 -3.24 -15.42
N LEU A 496 -9.18 -4.50 -14.96
CA LEU A 496 -7.99 -5.34 -14.81
C LEU A 496 -7.88 -6.30 -16.00
N ARG A 497 -6.68 -6.45 -16.55
CA ARG A 497 -6.39 -7.51 -17.53
C ARG A 497 -6.10 -8.83 -16.80
N ILE A 498 -6.76 -9.91 -17.23
CA ILE A 498 -6.61 -11.26 -16.66
C ILE A 498 -6.22 -12.22 -17.78
N ARG A 499 -5.04 -12.84 -17.66
CA ARG A 499 -4.64 -14.00 -18.48
C ARG A 499 -5.11 -15.28 -17.82
N VAL A 500 -5.86 -16.10 -18.54
CA VAL A 500 -6.31 -17.42 -18.13
C VAL A 500 -5.42 -18.45 -18.80
N GLY A 501 -4.44 -18.99 -18.06
CA GLY A 501 -3.36 -19.79 -18.64
C GLY A 501 -2.33 -20.23 -17.60
N GLY A 502 -1.41 -21.09 -18.02
CA GLY A 502 -0.36 -21.68 -17.19
C GLY A 502 0.05 -23.05 -17.70
N SER A 503 0.96 -23.75 -17.01
CA SER A 503 1.59 -24.96 -17.54
C SER A 503 0.62 -26.09 -17.94
N LEU A 504 -0.53 -26.22 -17.27
CA LEU A 504 -1.52 -27.26 -17.60
C LEU A 504 -2.44 -26.89 -18.78
N GLN A 505 -2.37 -25.66 -19.31
CA GLN A 505 -3.18 -25.20 -20.43
C GLN A 505 -3.11 -26.12 -21.65
N ASP A 506 -1.91 -26.62 -21.96
CA ASP A 506 -1.66 -27.53 -23.08
C ASP A 506 -2.12 -28.97 -22.85
N GLN A 507 -2.81 -29.21 -21.74
CA GLN A 507 -3.47 -30.48 -21.42
C GLN A 507 -4.98 -30.30 -21.15
N VAL A 508 -5.55 -29.14 -21.51
CA VAL A 508 -6.99 -28.89 -21.38
C VAL A 508 -7.71 -29.24 -22.70
N VAL A 509 -8.81 -29.97 -22.60
CA VAL A 509 -9.79 -30.14 -23.69
C VAL A 509 -11.10 -29.45 -23.33
N TYR A 510 -11.77 -28.85 -24.32
CA TYR A 510 -13.01 -28.09 -24.11
C TYR A 510 -14.23 -28.96 -24.47
N ASN A 511 -15.09 -29.26 -23.50
CA ASN A 511 -16.27 -30.14 -23.71
C ASN A 511 -17.47 -29.37 -24.25
N VAL A 512 -17.35 -28.89 -25.49
CA VAL A 512 -18.44 -28.21 -26.17
C VAL A 512 -19.43 -29.26 -26.69
N ARG A 513 -20.73 -29.08 -26.42
CA ARG A 513 -21.85 -29.98 -26.82
C ARG A 513 -21.85 -31.38 -26.17
N ASN A 514 -21.18 -31.56 -25.03
CA ASN A 514 -21.07 -32.85 -24.33
C ASN A 514 -20.44 -33.96 -25.20
N ASN A 515 -19.55 -33.58 -26.12
CA ASN A 515 -18.84 -34.52 -27.00
C ASN A 515 -17.82 -35.39 -26.26
N ILE A 516 -17.55 -35.11 -24.98
CA ILE A 516 -16.62 -35.86 -24.13
C ILE A 516 -17.43 -36.51 -23.00
N GLU A 517 -17.64 -37.82 -23.08
CA GLU A 517 -18.49 -38.59 -22.15
C GLU A 517 -17.99 -38.58 -20.70
N ASN A 518 -16.68 -38.43 -20.47
CA ASN A 518 -16.06 -38.39 -19.13
C ASN A 518 -15.21 -37.14 -18.93
N CYS A 519 -15.87 -35.98 -18.88
CA CYS A 519 -15.21 -34.68 -18.69
C CYS A 519 -14.80 -34.48 -17.21
N GLN A 520 -13.53 -34.72 -16.89
CA GLN A 520 -12.99 -34.62 -15.53
C GLN A 520 -11.92 -33.51 -15.42
N PRO A 521 -11.79 -32.85 -14.25
CA PRO A 521 -10.67 -31.95 -14.00
C PRO A 521 -9.34 -32.72 -13.90
N PHE A 522 -8.22 -32.00 -13.84
CA PHE A 522 -6.88 -32.57 -13.68
C PHE A 522 -6.78 -33.52 -12.48
N GLN A 523 -6.28 -34.73 -12.72
CA GLN A 523 -5.96 -35.71 -11.68
C GLN A 523 -4.46 -35.96 -11.64
N LYS A 524 -3.89 -36.07 -10.44
CA LYS A 524 -2.47 -36.36 -10.26
C LYS A 524 -2.16 -37.77 -10.75
N GLN A 525 -1.04 -37.93 -11.45
CA GLN A 525 -0.60 -39.18 -12.07
C GLN A 525 0.84 -39.49 -11.67
N ASP A 526 1.17 -40.79 -11.62
CA ASP A 526 2.47 -41.22 -11.13
C ASP A 526 3.58 -41.14 -12.19
N LYS A 527 3.28 -41.42 -13.47
CA LYS A 527 4.26 -41.35 -14.60
C LYS A 527 3.57 -41.11 -15.95
N GLY A 528 4.32 -40.56 -16.92
CA GLY A 528 3.95 -40.53 -18.33
C GLY A 528 3.07 -39.36 -18.78
N PHE A 529 2.74 -38.42 -17.90
CA PHE A 529 1.95 -37.23 -18.22
C PHE A 529 2.75 -35.94 -17.99
N LEU A 530 2.48 -34.89 -18.76
CA LEU A 530 3.18 -33.62 -18.60
C LEU A 530 2.85 -33.03 -17.22
N PHE A 531 3.89 -32.61 -16.51
CA PHE A 531 3.81 -32.09 -15.14
C PHE A 531 3.18 -33.06 -14.11
N GLY A 532 2.98 -34.34 -14.44
CA GLY A 532 2.39 -35.34 -13.53
C GLY A 532 0.87 -35.23 -13.36
N PHE A 533 0.15 -34.70 -14.34
CA PHE A 533 -1.31 -34.57 -14.31
C PHE A 533 -1.97 -35.08 -15.58
N SER A 534 -3.17 -35.68 -15.45
CA SER A 534 -3.96 -36.16 -16.59
C SER A 534 -4.32 -35.05 -17.57
N ILE A 535 -4.95 -35.41 -18.70
CA ILE A 535 -5.71 -34.42 -19.48
C ILE A 535 -6.85 -33.90 -18.60
N GLY A 536 -7.03 -32.59 -18.57
CA GLY A 536 -8.13 -31.91 -17.89
C GLY A 536 -9.21 -31.51 -18.88
N CYS A 537 -10.46 -31.49 -18.45
CA CYS A 537 -11.60 -31.19 -19.32
C CYS A 537 -12.39 -30.01 -18.77
N LEU A 538 -12.45 -28.91 -19.54
CA LEU A 538 -13.24 -27.73 -19.21
C LEU A 538 -14.68 -27.91 -19.69
N ASP A 539 -15.58 -28.08 -18.72
CA ASP A 539 -17.02 -28.07 -18.96
C ASP A 539 -17.54 -26.64 -19.24
N MET A 540 -18.51 -26.53 -20.15
CA MET A 540 -19.05 -25.23 -20.56
C MET A 540 -19.81 -24.51 -19.43
N LYS A 541 -20.36 -25.23 -18.45
CA LYS A 541 -20.92 -24.59 -17.25
C LYS A 541 -19.85 -23.82 -16.49
N ARG A 542 -18.65 -24.38 -16.35
CA ARG A 542 -17.54 -23.69 -15.67
C ARG A 542 -17.01 -22.52 -16.49
N TRP A 543 -16.99 -22.65 -17.81
CA TRP A 543 -16.67 -21.55 -18.71
C TRP A 543 -17.68 -20.39 -18.60
N ASP A 544 -18.97 -20.69 -18.47
CA ASP A 544 -20.03 -19.71 -18.23
C ASP A 544 -19.80 -18.97 -16.90
N GLU A 545 -19.53 -19.68 -15.81
CA GLU A 545 -19.25 -19.09 -14.49
C GLU A 545 -18.05 -18.11 -14.53
N LEU A 546 -16.97 -18.48 -15.23
CA LEU A 546 -15.80 -17.61 -15.42
C LEU A 546 -16.15 -16.33 -16.18
N ASN A 547 -16.90 -16.45 -17.27
CA ASN A 547 -17.28 -15.30 -18.08
C ASN A 547 -18.32 -14.40 -17.39
N GLU A 548 -19.21 -14.97 -16.57
CA GLU A 548 -20.08 -14.18 -15.70
C GLU A 548 -19.24 -13.31 -14.74
N PHE A 549 -18.22 -13.88 -14.11
CA PHE A 549 -17.30 -13.13 -13.25
C PHE A 549 -16.53 -12.05 -14.02
N PHE A 550 -15.99 -12.36 -15.20
CA PHE A 550 -15.27 -11.38 -16.02
C PHE A 550 -16.16 -10.22 -16.47
N ASN A 551 -17.40 -10.51 -16.88
CA ASN A 551 -18.37 -9.47 -17.24
C ASN A 551 -18.76 -8.61 -16.03
N GLN A 552 -19.03 -9.23 -14.87
CA GLN A 552 -19.38 -8.51 -13.65
C GLN A 552 -18.28 -7.57 -13.18
N THR A 553 -17.02 -7.97 -13.36
CA THR A 553 -15.83 -7.19 -12.96
C THR A 553 -15.30 -6.26 -14.06
N ARG A 554 -15.84 -6.39 -15.29
CA ARG A 554 -15.35 -5.71 -16.50
C ARG A 554 -13.89 -6.03 -16.83
N ALA A 555 -13.42 -7.22 -16.47
CA ALA A 555 -12.06 -7.64 -16.74
C ALA A 555 -11.79 -7.79 -18.25
N LYS A 556 -10.56 -7.47 -18.68
CA LYS A 556 -10.10 -7.76 -20.05
C LYS A 556 -9.44 -9.13 -20.08
N VAL A 557 -10.04 -10.08 -20.80
CA VAL A 557 -9.64 -11.49 -20.75
C VAL A 557 -8.70 -11.85 -21.89
N THR A 558 -7.54 -12.39 -21.54
CA THR A 558 -6.64 -13.12 -22.45
C THR A 558 -6.79 -14.60 -22.16
N PHE A 559 -7.26 -15.41 -23.12
CA PHE A 559 -7.47 -16.84 -22.90
C PHE A 559 -6.42 -17.68 -23.63
N GLY A 560 -5.72 -18.52 -22.88
CA GLY A 560 -4.72 -19.43 -23.42
C GLY A 560 -5.34 -20.72 -23.97
N LEU A 561 -5.04 -21.03 -25.24
CA LEU A 561 -5.49 -22.21 -25.96
C LEU A 561 -4.50 -23.36 -25.83
N ASN A 562 -4.98 -24.60 -25.84
CA ASN A 562 -4.13 -25.79 -25.88
C ASN A 562 -3.49 -25.95 -27.28
N ALA A 563 -2.16 -25.87 -27.35
CA ALA A 563 -1.39 -26.00 -28.60
C ALA A 563 -0.89 -27.44 -28.88
N LEU A 564 -0.98 -28.36 -27.91
CA LEU A 564 -0.53 -29.75 -28.05
C LEU A 564 -1.63 -30.70 -28.53
N ILE A 565 -2.88 -30.27 -28.55
CA ILE A 565 -3.98 -31.11 -29.05
C ILE A 565 -3.75 -31.55 -30.51
N GLY A 566 -3.86 -32.87 -30.74
CA GLY A 566 -3.64 -33.50 -32.05
C GLY A 566 -2.18 -33.84 -32.38
N ARG A 567 -1.22 -33.45 -31.54
CA ARG A 567 0.20 -33.76 -31.72
C ARG A 567 0.60 -35.06 -31.03
N LYS A 568 1.80 -35.54 -31.37
CA LYS A 568 2.49 -36.61 -30.64
C LYS A 568 3.92 -36.19 -30.30
N GLU A 569 4.44 -36.71 -29.19
CA GLU A 569 5.86 -36.58 -28.87
C GLU A 569 6.70 -37.27 -29.96
N SER A 570 7.83 -36.67 -30.31
CA SER A 570 8.77 -37.18 -31.28
C SER A 570 9.41 -38.47 -30.76
N GLU A 571 9.52 -39.46 -31.63
CA GLU A 571 10.21 -40.73 -31.33
C GLU A 571 11.72 -40.55 -31.20
N THR A 572 12.27 -39.47 -31.77
CA THR A 572 13.73 -39.23 -31.85
C THR A 572 14.24 -38.19 -30.87
N GLU A 573 13.38 -37.30 -30.36
CA GLU A 573 13.77 -36.24 -29.44
C GLU A 573 12.73 -36.05 -28.35
N LYS A 574 13.16 -36.26 -27.10
CA LYS A 574 12.31 -36.11 -25.92
C LYS A 574 11.77 -34.68 -25.81
N ALA A 575 10.53 -34.55 -25.37
CA ALA A 575 9.80 -33.29 -25.23
C ALA A 575 9.52 -32.51 -26.53
N LEU A 576 10.05 -32.90 -27.70
CA LEU A 576 9.67 -32.29 -28.97
C LEU A 576 8.32 -32.86 -29.42
N TRP A 577 7.33 -32.00 -29.67
CA TRP A 577 6.02 -32.41 -30.18
C TRP A 577 5.87 -32.06 -31.66
N VAL A 578 5.53 -33.07 -32.47
CA VAL A 578 5.43 -32.98 -33.93
C VAL A 578 3.99 -33.21 -34.41
N GLY A 579 3.70 -32.75 -35.63
CA GLY A 579 2.36 -32.75 -36.22
C GLY A 579 1.76 -31.34 -36.31
N ASP A 580 0.60 -31.25 -36.94
CA ASP A 580 -0.14 -29.98 -37.04
C ASP A 580 -1.08 -29.80 -35.85
N TRP A 581 -1.35 -28.54 -35.47
CA TRP A 581 -2.28 -28.24 -34.39
C TRP A 581 -3.74 -28.56 -34.77
N TYR A 582 -4.43 -29.34 -33.95
CA TYR A 582 -5.85 -29.65 -34.15
C TYR A 582 -6.76 -28.53 -33.62
N SER A 583 -7.00 -27.52 -34.47
CA SER A 583 -7.71 -26.29 -34.10
C SER A 583 -9.23 -26.42 -33.86
N HIS A 584 -9.84 -27.57 -34.18
CA HIS A 584 -11.30 -27.76 -34.09
C HIS A 584 -11.84 -27.58 -32.65
N ASN A 585 -11.11 -28.06 -31.63
CA ASN A 585 -11.57 -27.91 -30.25
C ASN A 585 -11.58 -26.43 -29.81
N ALA A 586 -10.57 -25.65 -30.21
CA ALA A 586 -10.54 -24.21 -30.01
C ALA A 586 -11.66 -23.49 -30.79
N ARG A 587 -11.92 -23.90 -32.04
CA ARG A 587 -13.02 -23.37 -32.87
C ARG A 587 -14.37 -23.57 -32.20
N ASP A 588 -14.64 -24.76 -31.66
CA ASP A 588 -15.89 -25.04 -30.96
C ASP A 588 -16.03 -24.18 -29.70
N LEU A 589 -14.95 -23.98 -28.92
CA LEU A 589 -14.95 -23.08 -27.77
C LEU A 589 -15.23 -21.62 -28.17
N MET A 590 -14.56 -21.12 -29.21
CA MET A 590 -14.79 -19.77 -29.73
C MET A 590 -16.24 -19.61 -30.19
N ARG A 591 -16.78 -20.60 -30.91
CA ARG A 591 -18.18 -20.58 -31.38
C ARG A 591 -19.14 -20.52 -30.21
N TYR A 592 -18.91 -21.32 -29.18
CA TYR A 592 -19.71 -21.31 -27.96
C TYR A 592 -19.62 -19.94 -27.26
N THR A 593 -18.41 -19.43 -27.06
CA THR A 593 -18.14 -18.12 -26.44
C THR A 593 -18.88 -16.98 -27.16
N ILE A 594 -18.82 -16.95 -28.49
CA ILE A 594 -19.56 -15.98 -29.32
C ILE A 594 -21.07 -16.15 -29.15
N SER A 595 -21.58 -17.39 -29.17
CA SER A 595 -23.02 -17.66 -29.05
C SER A 595 -23.61 -17.18 -27.72
N LYS A 596 -22.77 -17.11 -26.67
CA LYS A 596 -23.13 -16.61 -25.34
C LYS A 596 -22.94 -15.09 -25.19
N GLY A 597 -22.39 -14.42 -26.20
CA GLY A 597 -22.07 -12.99 -26.15
C GLY A 597 -20.89 -12.65 -25.24
N TYR A 598 -20.07 -13.62 -24.87
CA TYR A 598 -18.90 -13.39 -24.01
C TYR A 598 -17.78 -12.70 -24.78
N LYS A 599 -17.05 -11.82 -24.09
CA LYS A 599 -16.00 -10.99 -24.67
C LYS A 599 -14.63 -11.52 -24.30
N ILE A 600 -13.81 -11.77 -25.31
CA ILE A 600 -12.40 -12.11 -25.17
C ILE A 600 -11.60 -11.00 -25.83
N ASP A 601 -10.63 -10.43 -25.11
CA ASP A 601 -9.76 -9.37 -25.63
C ASP A 601 -8.66 -9.98 -26.51
N SER A 602 -8.15 -11.16 -26.12
CA SER A 602 -7.11 -11.86 -26.88
C SER A 602 -7.06 -13.37 -26.61
N TYR A 603 -6.56 -14.10 -27.59
CA TYR A 603 -6.22 -15.52 -27.49
C TYR A 603 -4.70 -15.70 -27.58
N GLU A 604 -4.14 -16.49 -26.67
CA GLU A 604 -2.73 -16.89 -26.67
C GLU A 604 -2.64 -18.40 -27.00
N LEU A 605 -1.67 -18.84 -27.81
CA LEU A 605 -1.56 -20.26 -28.19
C LEU A 605 -0.50 -21.00 -27.37
N GLY A 606 -0.89 -21.91 -26.50
CA GLY A 606 0.03 -22.70 -25.69
C GLY A 606 0.81 -21.93 -24.62
N ASN A 607 1.61 -22.66 -23.86
CA ASN A 607 2.37 -22.16 -22.71
C ASN A 607 3.73 -22.85 -22.60
N GLU A 608 4.82 -22.08 -22.70
CA GLU A 608 6.20 -22.51 -22.50
C GLU A 608 6.68 -23.61 -23.47
N LEU A 609 6.18 -23.55 -24.71
CA LEU A 609 6.52 -24.49 -25.78
C LEU A 609 7.66 -23.99 -26.69
N CYS A 610 8.20 -22.80 -26.45
CA CYS A 610 9.27 -22.20 -27.24
C CYS A 610 10.67 -22.55 -26.70
N GLY A 611 11.69 -22.37 -27.55
CA GLY A 611 13.09 -22.64 -27.21
C GLY A 611 13.31 -24.11 -26.83
N VAL A 612 13.89 -24.34 -25.64
CA VAL A 612 14.13 -25.68 -25.09
C VAL A 612 12.86 -26.31 -24.48
N GLY A 613 11.80 -25.52 -24.27
CA GLY A 613 10.59 -25.94 -23.56
C GLY A 613 10.83 -26.22 -22.07
N VAL A 614 9.74 -26.43 -21.33
CA VAL A 614 9.80 -26.86 -19.92
C VAL A 614 9.52 -28.36 -19.79
N SER A 615 8.34 -28.81 -20.22
CA SER A 615 8.01 -30.24 -20.35
C SER A 615 7.74 -30.67 -21.79
N ALA A 616 7.48 -29.71 -22.67
CA ALA A 616 7.19 -29.90 -24.08
C ALA A 616 7.73 -28.69 -24.87
N ARG A 617 8.11 -28.90 -26.13
CA ARG A 617 8.56 -27.87 -27.06
C ARG A 617 8.03 -28.12 -28.46
N ILE A 618 7.83 -27.05 -29.23
CA ILE A 618 7.47 -27.06 -30.65
C ILE A 618 8.54 -26.28 -31.43
N GLU A 619 8.92 -26.77 -32.60
CA GLU A 619 9.84 -26.05 -33.49
C GLU A 619 9.21 -24.73 -33.99
N ALA A 620 10.01 -23.65 -33.98
CA ALA A 620 9.53 -22.31 -34.30
C ALA A 620 8.73 -22.23 -35.62
N LYS A 621 9.24 -22.87 -36.69
CA LYS A 621 8.56 -22.87 -38.00
C LYS A 621 7.22 -23.60 -37.99
N GLN A 622 7.09 -24.67 -37.22
CA GLN A 622 5.80 -25.35 -37.08
C GLN A 622 4.84 -24.46 -36.29
N TYR A 623 5.32 -23.89 -35.18
CA TYR A 623 4.52 -23.00 -34.34
C TYR A 623 3.99 -21.76 -35.12
N VAL A 624 4.76 -21.22 -36.07
CA VAL A 624 4.25 -20.17 -37.00
C VAL A 624 3.04 -20.62 -37.82
N LYS A 625 3.04 -21.86 -38.34
CA LYS A 625 1.88 -22.39 -39.08
C LYS A 625 0.64 -22.49 -38.19
N ASP A 626 0.85 -22.86 -36.93
CA ASP A 626 -0.23 -22.98 -35.96
C ASP A 626 -0.79 -21.61 -35.59
N MET A 627 0.08 -20.60 -35.41
CA MET A 627 -0.32 -19.21 -35.20
C MET A 627 -1.08 -18.64 -36.40
N ALA A 628 -0.67 -18.95 -37.64
CA ALA A 628 -1.41 -18.57 -38.84
C ALA A 628 -2.80 -19.23 -38.89
N THR A 629 -2.90 -20.48 -38.47
CA THR A 629 -4.16 -21.20 -38.34
C THR A 629 -5.07 -20.54 -37.31
N LEU A 630 -4.54 -20.17 -36.13
CA LEU A 630 -5.27 -19.44 -35.10
C LEU A 630 -5.74 -18.08 -35.61
N LYS A 631 -4.89 -17.32 -36.30
CA LYS A 631 -5.28 -16.02 -36.85
C LYS A 631 -6.40 -16.12 -37.88
N ASN A 632 -6.33 -17.10 -38.78
CA ASN A 632 -7.38 -17.36 -39.76
C ASN A 632 -8.69 -17.73 -39.06
N LEU A 633 -8.62 -18.59 -38.04
CA LEU A 633 -9.78 -18.95 -37.23
C LEU A 633 -10.39 -17.72 -36.54
N VAL A 634 -9.57 -16.84 -35.96
CA VAL A 634 -10.06 -15.61 -35.32
C VAL A 634 -10.69 -14.66 -36.34
N LYS A 635 -10.09 -14.47 -37.53
CA LYS A 635 -10.68 -13.65 -38.62
C LYS A 635 -12.02 -14.22 -39.09
N GLU A 636 -12.12 -15.55 -39.20
CA GLU A 636 -13.35 -16.24 -39.59
C GLU A 636 -14.46 -16.08 -38.54
N MET A 637 -14.13 -16.30 -37.27
CA MET A 637 -15.10 -16.31 -36.17
C MET A 637 -15.53 -14.89 -35.74
N TYR A 638 -14.65 -13.90 -35.93
CA TYR A 638 -14.88 -12.50 -35.57
C TYR A 638 -14.70 -11.58 -36.79
N PRO A 639 -15.69 -11.52 -37.70
CA PRO A 639 -15.54 -10.82 -38.98
C PRO A 639 -15.46 -9.29 -38.86
N ASN A 640 -15.86 -8.72 -37.71
CA ASN A 640 -15.73 -7.28 -37.45
C ASN A 640 -14.35 -6.97 -36.85
N PRO A 641 -13.45 -6.26 -37.57
CA PRO A 641 -12.11 -5.98 -37.08
C PRO A 641 -12.07 -5.17 -35.78
N LYS A 642 -13.12 -4.39 -35.48
CA LYS A 642 -13.20 -3.58 -34.24
C LYS A 642 -13.45 -4.40 -32.98
N THR A 643 -13.97 -5.62 -33.13
CA THR A 643 -14.30 -6.53 -32.02
C THR A 643 -13.51 -7.82 -32.09
N GLN A 644 -12.57 -7.91 -33.03
CA GLN A 644 -11.75 -9.09 -33.24
C GLN A 644 -10.71 -9.21 -32.11
N PRO A 645 -10.64 -10.37 -31.40
CA PRO A 645 -9.62 -10.60 -30.39
C PRO A 645 -8.21 -10.58 -30.99
N LYS A 646 -7.23 -10.10 -30.23
CA LYS A 646 -5.81 -10.19 -30.61
C LYS A 646 -5.30 -11.63 -30.52
N VAL A 647 -4.32 -11.98 -31.35
CA VAL A 647 -3.60 -13.26 -31.34
C VAL A 647 -2.21 -13.05 -30.77
N LEU A 648 -1.91 -13.75 -29.68
CA LEU A 648 -0.69 -13.60 -28.89
C LEU A 648 0.14 -14.89 -28.85
N GLY A 649 1.46 -14.77 -28.74
CA GLY A 649 2.37 -15.90 -28.56
C GLY A 649 3.84 -15.46 -28.57
N PRO A 650 4.79 -16.35 -28.22
CA PRO A 650 4.59 -17.77 -27.94
C PRO A 650 4.32 -18.14 -26.47
N GLY A 651 4.35 -17.17 -25.54
CA GLY A 651 4.05 -17.41 -24.12
C GLY A 651 5.06 -18.32 -23.43
N GLY A 652 6.35 -18.01 -23.51
CA GLY A 652 7.42 -18.77 -22.85
C GLY A 652 8.72 -18.01 -22.67
N PHE A 653 9.80 -18.68 -22.28
CA PHE A 653 11.10 -18.04 -22.03
C PHE A 653 11.79 -17.62 -23.33
N TYR A 654 12.39 -16.43 -23.32
CA TYR A 654 13.10 -15.92 -24.49
C TYR A 654 14.33 -16.77 -24.84
N ASP A 655 14.29 -17.40 -26.02
CA ASP A 655 15.43 -18.01 -26.69
C ASP A 655 15.66 -17.27 -28.02
N LYS A 656 16.83 -16.64 -28.17
CA LYS A 656 17.10 -15.76 -29.30
C LYS A 656 16.91 -16.46 -30.65
N LYS A 657 17.44 -17.68 -30.82
CA LYS A 657 17.39 -18.39 -32.11
C LYS A 657 15.95 -18.78 -32.46
N TRP A 658 15.21 -19.28 -31.48
CA TRP A 658 13.82 -19.66 -31.64
C TRP A 658 12.94 -18.45 -31.93
N PHE A 659 13.08 -17.36 -31.16
CA PHE A 659 12.29 -16.12 -31.35
C PHE A 659 12.62 -15.45 -32.68
N ASP A 660 13.90 -15.34 -33.06
CA ASP A 660 14.28 -14.78 -34.37
C ASP A 660 13.65 -15.61 -35.49
N THR A 661 13.71 -16.95 -35.41
CA THR A 661 13.11 -17.83 -36.43
C THR A 661 11.58 -17.72 -36.46
N PHE A 662 10.95 -17.65 -35.28
CA PHE A 662 9.51 -17.52 -35.14
C PHE A 662 9.02 -16.18 -35.72
N LEU A 663 9.65 -15.07 -35.35
CA LEU A 663 9.25 -13.74 -35.80
C LEU A 663 9.57 -13.51 -37.27
N ASP A 664 10.74 -13.92 -37.76
CA ASP A 664 11.13 -13.79 -39.17
C ASP A 664 10.19 -14.58 -40.10
N ALA A 665 9.78 -15.78 -39.68
CA ALA A 665 8.81 -16.57 -40.42
C ALA A 665 7.35 -16.10 -40.21
N SER A 666 7.07 -15.32 -39.17
CA SER A 666 5.74 -14.76 -38.89
C SER A 666 5.51 -13.52 -39.75
N GLY A 667 4.63 -13.61 -40.74
CA GLY A 667 4.24 -12.45 -41.54
C GLY A 667 3.48 -11.38 -40.73
N HIS A 668 3.37 -10.17 -41.31
CA HIS A 668 2.70 -8.99 -40.72
C HIS A 668 1.31 -9.26 -40.13
N ASP A 669 0.62 -10.25 -40.68
CA ASP A 669 -0.77 -10.52 -40.38
C ASP A 669 -1.00 -11.61 -39.34
N VAL A 670 0.04 -12.27 -38.80
CA VAL A 670 -0.13 -13.50 -38.00
C VAL A 670 -0.24 -13.22 -36.49
N ILE A 671 0.60 -12.33 -35.96
CA ILE A 671 0.74 -12.07 -34.52
C ILE A 671 0.47 -10.60 -34.17
N ASP A 672 -0.41 -10.37 -33.21
CA ASP A 672 -0.77 -9.02 -32.74
C ASP A 672 0.04 -8.60 -31.50
N GLY A 673 0.59 -9.55 -30.74
CA GLY A 673 1.46 -9.29 -29.59
C GLY A 673 2.42 -10.45 -29.34
N VAL A 674 3.68 -10.11 -29.04
CA VAL A 674 4.74 -11.09 -28.76
C VAL A 674 4.87 -11.27 -27.26
N THR A 675 4.53 -12.46 -26.77
CA THR A 675 4.47 -12.76 -25.34
C THR A 675 5.67 -13.59 -24.86
N HIS A 676 6.20 -13.24 -23.69
CA HIS A 676 7.25 -14.01 -23.02
C HIS A 676 7.06 -14.07 -21.50
N HIS A 677 7.74 -15.01 -20.86
CA HIS A 677 7.65 -15.29 -19.43
C HIS A 677 8.95 -14.94 -18.70
N ILE A 678 8.85 -14.52 -17.43
CA ILE A 678 10.01 -14.24 -16.59
C ILE A 678 9.89 -14.72 -15.14
N TYR A 679 10.96 -15.37 -14.66
CA TYR A 679 11.13 -15.80 -13.28
C TYR A 679 12.61 -15.64 -12.88
N ASN A 680 13.02 -14.39 -12.67
CA ASN A 680 14.43 -14.02 -12.56
C ASN A 680 15.08 -14.34 -11.20
N LEU A 681 14.32 -14.66 -10.14
CA LEU A 681 14.86 -14.95 -8.80
C LEU A 681 15.26 -16.41 -8.59
N GLY A 682 14.83 -17.32 -9.47
CA GLY A 682 15.09 -18.77 -9.36
C GLY A 682 13.91 -19.56 -8.76
N PRO A 683 14.13 -20.77 -8.23
CA PRO A 683 13.07 -21.60 -7.68
C PRO A 683 12.56 -21.06 -6.34
N GLY A 684 11.28 -21.28 -6.04
CA GLY A 684 10.63 -20.79 -4.81
C GLY A 684 11.26 -21.24 -3.49
N ASN A 685 11.98 -22.37 -3.46
CA ASN A 685 12.68 -22.86 -2.27
C ASN A 685 14.14 -22.40 -2.16
N ASN A 686 14.61 -21.55 -3.06
CA ASN A 686 16.00 -21.10 -3.01
C ASN A 686 16.24 -20.25 -1.74
N PRO A 687 17.20 -20.61 -0.87
CA PRO A 687 17.48 -19.86 0.35
C PRO A 687 17.92 -18.40 0.08
N ASP A 688 18.40 -18.12 -1.13
CA ASP A 688 18.85 -16.79 -1.55
C ASP A 688 17.75 -15.88 -2.12
N VAL A 689 16.48 -16.30 -2.23
CA VAL A 689 15.42 -15.45 -2.85
C VAL A 689 15.34 -14.07 -2.18
N VAL A 690 15.42 -14.02 -0.85
CA VAL A 690 15.39 -12.77 -0.07
C VAL A 690 16.62 -11.89 -0.36
N ARG A 691 17.80 -12.51 -0.52
CA ARG A 691 19.03 -11.79 -0.87
C ARG A 691 18.95 -11.23 -2.30
N ARG A 692 18.47 -12.05 -3.25
CA ARG A 692 18.35 -11.71 -4.68
C ARG A 692 17.35 -10.59 -4.95
N VAL A 693 16.24 -10.52 -4.22
CA VAL A 693 15.25 -9.44 -4.37
C VAL A 693 15.77 -8.09 -3.82
N GLN A 694 16.83 -8.10 -3.01
CA GLN A 694 17.46 -6.91 -2.45
C GLN A 694 18.72 -6.48 -3.19
N ASP A 695 19.25 -7.32 -4.08
CA ASP A 695 20.47 -7.06 -4.84
C ASP A 695 20.14 -6.35 -6.16
N PRO A 696 20.44 -5.04 -6.30
CA PRO A 696 20.13 -4.29 -7.51
C PRO A 696 20.92 -4.78 -8.74
N PHE A 697 22.09 -5.38 -8.54
CA PHE A 697 22.87 -5.95 -9.65
C PHE A 697 22.23 -7.23 -10.15
N PHE A 698 21.72 -8.07 -9.24
CA PHE A 698 20.96 -9.26 -9.60
C PHE A 698 19.66 -8.89 -10.32
N LEU A 699 18.88 -7.95 -9.77
CA LEU A 699 17.63 -7.50 -10.38
C LEU A 699 17.84 -6.94 -11.79
N THR A 700 18.92 -6.20 -12.03
CA THR A 700 19.22 -5.57 -13.33
C THR A 700 19.52 -6.58 -14.44
N GLN A 701 19.89 -7.82 -14.13
CA GLN A 701 20.25 -8.82 -15.16
C GLN A 701 19.10 -9.09 -16.14
N ILE A 702 17.84 -9.05 -15.67
CA ILE A 702 16.67 -9.31 -16.53
C ILE A 702 16.43 -8.21 -17.58
N ALA A 703 17.00 -7.01 -17.38
CA ALA A 703 16.90 -5.90 -18.32
C ALA A 703 17.38 -6.27 -19.73
N GLN A 704 18.40 -7.13 -19.81
CA GLN A 704 18.94 -7.60 -21.09
C GLN A 704 17.91 -8.44 -21.86
N THR A 705 17.15 -9.30 -21.17
CA THR A 705 16.06 -10.08 -21.80
C THR A 705 14.97 -9.17 -22.36
N PHE A 706 14.53 -8.16 -21.61
CA PHE A 706 13.55 -7.20 -22.13
C PHE A 706 14.08 -6.46 -23.36
N LYS A 707 15.33 -6.02 -23.33
CA LYS A 707 15.98 -5.38 -24.46
C LYS A 707 16.03 -6.30 -25.69
N ASP A 708 16.41 -7.57 -25.50
CA ASP A 708 16.56 -8.52 -26.60
C ASP A 708 15.22 -8.90 -27.24
N VAL A 709 14.17 -9.06 -26.43
CA VAL A 709 12.79 -9.22 -26.93
C VAL A 709 12.38 -8.01 -27.78
N SER A 710 12.58 -6.79 -27.26
CA SER A 710 12.22 -5.57 -28.00
C SER A 710 13.02 -5.42 -29.29
N ASN A 711 14.33 -5.71 -29.27
CA ASN A 711 15.17 -5.68 -30.48
C ASN A 711 14.71 -6.71 -31.52
N ALA A 712 14.33 -7.92 -31.10
CA ALA A 712 13.84 -8.94 -32.01
C ALA A 712 12.51 -8.51 -32.66
N ILE A 713 11.61 -7.90 -31.88
CA ILE A 713 10.34 -7.36 -32.38
C ILE A 713 10.59 -6.19 -33.34
N ASP A 714 11.43 -5.22 -32.99
CA ASP A 714 11.75 -4.08 -33.86
C ASP A 714 12.33 -4.53 -35.20
N LYS A 715 13.12 -5.61 -35.19
CA LYS A 715 13.75 -6.17 -36.40
C LYS A 715 12.79 -7.00 -37.25
N PHE A 716 12.02 -7.89 -36.65
CA PHE A 716 11.28 -8.92 -37.37
C PHE A 716 9.75 -8.74 -37.35
N ALA A 717 9.21 -8.03 -36.35
CA ALA A 717 7.77 -7.82 -36.17
C ALA A 717 7.41 -6.40 -35.69
N PRO A 718 7.84 -5.32 -36.37
CA PRO A 718 7.68 -3.93 -35.89
C PRO A 718 6.22 -3.45 -35.79
N TRP A 719 5.27 -4.22 -36.31
CA TRP A 719 3.82 -3.98 -36.17
C TRP A 719 3.24 -4.50 -34.85
N SER A 720 4.02 -5.29 -34.09
CA SER A 720 3.62 -5.93 -32.84
C SER A 720 4.24 -5.25 -31.62
N GLY A 721 3.87 -5.70 -30.42
CA GLY A 721 4.41 -5.19 -29.16
C GLY A 721 4.79 -6.31 -28.19
N ALA A 722 5.80 -6.05 -27.36
CA ALA A 722 6.29 -6.99 -26.35
C ALA A 722 5.37 -7.05 -25.13
N TRP A 723 5.03 -8.25 -24.67
CA TRP A 723 4.17 -8.49 -23.51
C TRP A 723 4.86 -9.48 -22.58
N VAL A 724 4.92 -9.17 -21.28
CA VAL A 724 5.18 -10.18 -20.26
C VAL A 724 3.82 -10.80 -19.93
N SER A 725 3.53 -12.00 -20.46
CA SER A 725 2.23 -12.68 -20.23
C SER A 725 2.23 -13.54 -18.97
N GLU A 726 3.40 -13.81 -18.37
CA GLU A 726 3.50 -14.51 -17.09
C GLU A 726 4.78 -14.11 -16.34
N SER A 727 4.67 -13.81 -15.05
CA SER A 727 5.81 -13.47 -14.20
C SER A 727 5.53 -13.68 -12.72
N GLY A 728 6.44 -14.29 -11.96
CA GLY A 728 6.23 -14.50 -10.51
C GLY A 728 7.44 -14.20 -9.63
N GLY A 729 8.52 -13.68 -10.23
CA GLY A 729 9.84 -13.52 -9.60
C GLY A 729 10.52 -14.87 -9.38
N ALA A 730 9.93 -15.76 -8.59
CA ALA A 730 10.40 -17.13 -8.38
C ALA A 730 9.43 -18.17 -8.95
N TYR A 731 9.95 -19.18 -9.66
CA TYR A 731 9.15 -20.25 -10.27
C TYR A 731 8.85 -21.37 -9.25
N ASN A 732 8.06 -22.38 -9.64
CA ASN A 732 7.58 -23.47 -8.76
C ASN A 732 6.76 -22.96 -7.57
N SER A 733 5.66 -22.27 -7.88
CA SER A 733 4.73 -21.68 -6.90
C SER A 733 5.28 -20.54 -6.04
N GLY A 734 6.47 -20.02 -6.36
CA GLY A 734 7.03 -18.81 -5.73
C GLY A 734 7.66 -19.02 -4.35
N GLY A 735 8.49 -18.05 -3.96
CA GLY A 735 9.04 -17.91 -2.62
C GLY A 735 8.28 -16.87 -1.79
N GLN A 736 8.45 -16.88 -0.47
CA GLN A 736 7.91 -15.83 0.40
C GLN A 736 8.67 -14.51 0.18
N LEU A 737 7.97 -13.36 0.21
CA LEU A 737 8.56 -11.99 0.21
C LEU A 737 9.22 -11.52 -1.10
N VAL A 738 8.57 -11.72 -2.25
CA VAL A 738 9.01 -11.13 -3.53
C VAL A 738 8.28 -9.81 -3.78
N SER A 739 9.00 -8.73 -4.13
CA SER A 739 8.42 -7.44 -4.56
C SER A 739 8.58 -7.25 -6.06
N TYR A 740 7.60 -6.59 -6.71
CA TYR A 740 7.49 -6.57 -8.18
C TYR A 740 7.40 -5.18 -8.81
N LEU A 741 7.39 -4.11 -8.02
CA LEU A 741 7.34 -2.73 -8.53
C LEU A 741 8.55 -2.39 -9.42
N ASP A 742 9.71 -2.94 -9.07
CA ASP A 742 10.93 -2.75 -9.85
C ASP A 742 10.82 -3.34 -11.27
N GLN A 743 10.20 -4.51 -11.38
CA GLN A 743 10.00 -5.19 -12.66
C GLN A 743 9.01 -4.43 -13.54
N LEU A 744 7.96 -3.83 -12.95
CA LEU A 744 7.06 -2.96 -13.71
C LEU A 744 7.80 -1.77 -14.32
N GLY A 745 8.58 -1.07 -13.51
CA GLY A 745 9.38 0.06 -13.97
C GLY A 745 10.39 -0.33 -15.04
N MET A 746 11.16 -1.38 -14.80
CA MET A 746 12.16 -1.87 -15.74
C MET A 746 11.54 -2.39 -17.05
N THR A 747 10.40 -3.07 -16.99
CA THR A 747 9.77 -3.60 -18.21
C THR A 747 9.21 -2.46 -19.06
N SER A 748 8.68 -1.42 -18.42
CA SER A 748 8.10 -0.26 -19.11
C SER A 748 9.11 0.50 -19.97
N ILE A 749 10.36 0.65 -19.50
CA ILE A 749 11.42 1.38 -20.24
C ILE A 749 11.83 0.66 -21.53
N TYR A 750 11.63 -0.65 -21.62
CA TYR A 750 11.87 -1.45 -22.82
C TYR A 750 10.62 -1.59 -23.68
N ASN A 751 9.67 -0.66 -23.59
CA ASN A 751 8.51 -0.54 -24.49
C ASN A 751 7.56 -1.76 -24.48
N HIS A 752 7.55 -2.52 -23.40
CA HIS A 752 6.57 -3.58 -23.20
C HIS A 752 5.19 -2.99 -22.89
N LYS A 753 4.15 -3.60 -23.45
CA LYS A 753 2.78 -3.09 -23.42
C LYS A 753 1.97 -3.60 -22.25
N VAL A 754 2.26 -4.81 -21.78
CA VAL A 754 1.53 -5.49 -20.71
C VAL A 754 2.50 -6.26 -19.83
N TYR A 755 2.20 -6.31 -18.53
CA TYR A 755 2.93 -7.07 -17.53
C TYR A 755 1.97 -7.89 -16.64
N CYS A 756 1.94 -9.20 -16.85
CA CYS A 756 1.06 -10.12 -16.14
C CYS A 756 1.77 -10.76 -14.94
N ARG A 757 1.27 -10.48 -13.73
CA ARG A 757 1.72 -11.13 -12.49
C ARG A 757 1.02 -12.48 -12.31
N GLN A 758 1.83 -13.53 -12.30
CA GLN A 758 1.54 -14.84 -11.72
C GLN A 758 1.54 -14.71 -10.18
N ALA A 759 0.41 -14.82 -9.49
CA ALA A 759 -0.96 -14.96 -9.98
C ALA A 759 -1.90 -14.04 -9.18
N LEU A 760 -3.14 -13.85 -9.63
CA LEU A 760 -4.16 -13.16 -8.82
C LEU A 760 -4.41 -13.92 -7.51
N THR A 761 -4.55 -15.24 -7.61
CA THR A 761 -4.78 -16.18 -6.49
C THR A 761 -3.97 -17.46 -6.72
N GLY A 762 -3.51 -18.10 -5.65
CA GLY A 762 -2.78 -19.38 -5.72
C GLY A 762 -1.27 -19.22 -5.89
N GLY A 763 -0.52 -20.09 -5.22
CA GLY A 763 0.94 -19.92 -5.09
C GLY A 763 1.32 -18.91 -4.00
N ASN A 764 2.60 -18.91 -3.62
CA ASN A 764 3.15 -18.01 -2.59
C ASN A 764 3.37 -16.57 -3.11
N TYR A 765 3.37 -16.38 -4.44
CA TYR A 765 3.52 -15.09 -5.10
C TYR A 765 2.19 -14.35 -5.31
N ALA A 766 1.06 -14.91 -4.85
CA ALA A 766 -0.27 -14.44 -5.24
C ALA A 766 -0.54 -13.01 -4.76
N LEU A 767 -1.26 -12.23 -5.55
CA LEU A 767 -1.70 -10.88 -5.15
C LEU A 767 -2.76 -10.94 -4.04
N LEU A 768 -3.61 -11.95 -4.04
CA LEU A 768 -4.59 -12.19 -2.99
C LEU A 768 -4.24 -13.46 -2.22
N ASN A 769 -4.54 -13.47 -0.92
CA ASN A 769 -4.42 -14.67 -0.10
C ASN A 769 -5.25 -15.81 -0.70
N THR A 770 -4.64 -16.99 -0.84
CA THR A 770 -5.23 -18.16 -1.49
C THR A 770 -6.58 -18.60 -0.91
N THR A 771 -6.81 -18.40 0.40
CA THR A 771 -8.02 -18.89 1.08
C THR A 771 -9.01 -17.77 1.37
N THR A 772 -8.54 -16.60 1.79
CA THR A 772 -9.42 -15.51 2.25
C THR A 772 -9.67 -14.44 1.20
N PHE A 773 -8.90 -14.45 0.10
CA PHE A 773 -8.83 -13.38 -0.90
C PHE A 773 -8.43 -12.00 -0.35
N ILE A 774 -8.02 -11.92 0.92
CA ILE A 774 -7.50 -10.67 1.49
C ILE A 774 -6.24 -10.28 0.71
N PRO A 775 -6.13 -9.04 0.22
CA PRO A 775 -4.98 -8.61 -0.57
C PRO A 775 -3.64 -8.73 0.18
N ASN A 776 -2.64 -9.30 -0.50
CA ASN A 776 -1.24 -9.30 -0.07
C ASN A 776 -0.56 -7.96 -0.44
N PRO A 777 0.60 -7.62 0.14
CA PRO A 777 1.27 -6.34 -0.11
C PRO A 777 1.45 -5.97 -1.60
N ASP A 778 1.80 -6.94 -2.45
CA ASP A 778 1.99 -6.72 -3.88
C ASP A 778 0.72 -6.28 -4.61
N TYR A 779 -0.47 -6.67 -4.14
CA TYR A 779 -1.73 -6.20 -4.71
C TYR A 779 -1.85 -4.68 -4.58
N TYR A 780 -1.46 -4.13 -3.43
CA TYR A 780 -1.50 -2.69 -3.20
C TYR A 780 -0.47 -1.96 -4.04
N GLY A 781 0.72 -2.56 -4.26
CA GLY A 781 1.68 -2.06 -5.24
C GLY A 781 1.08 -2.00 -6.65
N ALA A 782 0.36 -3.04 -7.06
CA ALA A 782 -0.31 -3.13 -8.37
C ALA A 782 -1.41 -2.11 -8.53
N LEU A 783 -2.26 -1.98 -7.52
CA LEU A 783 -3.33 -1.01 -7.53
C LEU A 783 -2.80 0.42 -7.50
N LEU A 784 -1.75 0.69 -6.72
CA LEU A 784 -1.11 2.00 -6.67
C LEU A 784 -0.51 2.35 -8.03
N TRP A 785 0.32 1.47 -8.60
CA TRP A 785 0.89 1.68 -9.94
C TRP A 785 -0.20 1.95 -10.97
N HIS A 786 -1.23 1.10 -11.00
CA HIS A 786 -2.34 1.24 -11.95
C HIS A 786 -3.05 2.60 -11.84
N ARG A 787 -3.13 3.17 -10.64
CA ARG A 787 -3.81 4.45 -10.36
C ARG A 787 -2.93 5.67 -10.60
N VAL A 788 -1.61 5.57 -10.42
CA VAL A 788 -0.71 6.74 -10.45
C VAL A 788 0.15 6.83 -11.71
N MET A 789 0.61 5.68 -12.22
CA MET A 789 1.54 5.63 -13.36
C MET A 789 0.75 5.58 -14.67
N GLY A 790 0.88 6.61 -15.50
CA GLY A 790 0.27 6.66 -16.83
C GLY A 790 1.07 5.92 -17.90
N SER A 791 0.52 5.84 -19.11
CA SER A 791 1.07 5.04 -20.21
C SER A 791 2.37 5.56 -20.82
N LYS A 792 2.71 6.84 -20.64
CA LYS A 792 3.92 7.46 -21.22
C LYS A 792 5.10 7.34 -20.28
N VAL A 793 6.12 6.58 -20.69
CA VAL A 793 7.34 6.35 -19.91
C VAL A 793 8.37 7.43 -20.23
N LEU A 794 9.01 8.00 -19.20
CA LEU A 794 10.01 9.06 -19.32
C LEU A 794 11.41 8.53 -19.01
N SER A 795 12.42 9.12 -19.62
CA SER A 795 13.82 8.79 -19.31
C SER A 795 14.18 9.32 -17.93
N VAL A 796 14.89 8.50 -17.16
CA VAL A 796 15.46 8.91 -15.88
C VAL A 796 16.92 8.46 -15.82
N THR A 797 17.81 9.34 -15.38
CA THR A 797 19.20 9.02 -15.11
C THR A 797 19.63 9.55 -13.75
N HIS A 798 20.50 8.82 -13.05
CA HIS A 798 21.16 9.31 -11.85
C HIS A 798 22.57 8.73 -11.72
N LYS A 799 23.45 9.44 -11.02
CA LYS A 799 24.81 8.97 -10.70
C LYS A 799 24.92 8.36 -9.29
N GLY A 800 23.79 8.20 -8.60
CA GLY A 800 23.73 7.65 -7.25
C GLY A 800 23.85 6.14 -7.18
N SER A 801 23.82 5.64 -5.94
CA SER A 801 23.86 4.21 -5.61
C SER A 801 22.87 3.38 -6.45
N PRO A 802 23.27 2.19 -6.93
CA PRO A 802 22.39 1.29 -7.69
C PRO A 802 21.19 0.76 -6.87
N TYR A 803 21.23 0.93 -5.55
CA TYR A 803 20.11 0.61 -4.65
C TYR A 803 18.97 1.65 -4.71
N LEU A 804 19.24 2.84 -5.25
CA LEU A 804 18.19 3.77 -5.65
C LEU A 804 17.78 3.41 -7.08
N ARG A 805 16.50 3.06 -7.26
CA ARG A 805 15.95 2.70 -8.58
C ARG A 805 14.78 3.62 -8.87
N VAL A 806 14.91 4.41 -9.93
CA VAL A 806 13.95 5.47 -10.24
C VAL A 806 13.34 5.23 -11.61
N TYR A 807 12.02 5.26 -11.65
CA TYR A 807 11.24 5.16 -12.88
C TYR A 807 10.30 6.37 -12.94
N SER A 808 10.07 6.89 -14.14
CA SER A 808 9.21 8.05 -14.32
C SER A 808 8.24 7.82 -15.46
N HIS A 809 6.99 8.19 -15.22
CA HIS A 809 5.91 8.16 -16.19
C HIS A 809 5.17 9.50 -16.11
N CYS A 810 4.48 9.88 -17.19
CA CYS A 810 3.41 10.85 -17.04
C CYS A 810 2.34 10.30 -16.08
N ALA A 811 1.72 11.15 -15.27
CA ALA A 811 0.61 10.75 -14.41
C ALA A 811 -0.59 10.26 -15.25
N LYS A 812 -1.34 9.29 -14.72
CA LYS A 812 -2.56 8.80 -15.35
C LYS A 812 -3.62 9.91 -15.43
N LYS A 813 -4.20 10.13 -16.62
CA LYS A 813 -5.03 11.31 -16.92
C LYS A 813 -6.48 11.24 -16.41
N GLU A 814 -6.98 10.05 -16.05
CA GLU A 814 -8.36 9.86 -15.62
C GLU A 814 -8.42 8.99 -14.35
N PHE A 815 -8.95 9.58 -13.27
CA PHE A 815 -9.51 8.85 -12.15
C PHE A 815 -11.02 8.74 -12.38
N ASN A 816 -11.45 7.86 -13.29
CA ASN A 816 -12.86 7.49 -13.34
C ASN A 816 -13.12 6.54 -12.17
N VAL A 817 -13.63 7.10 -11.06
CA VAL A 817 -14.23 6.33 -9.95
C VAL A 817 -15.69 6.10 -10.27
#